data_AF-A0A6L4WP60-F1
#
_entry.id   AF-A0A6L4WP60-F1
#
_cell.length_a   1.000
_cell.length_b   1.000
_cell.length_c   1.000
_cell.angle_alpha   90.00
_cell.angle_beta   90.00
_cell.angle_gamma   90.00
#
_symmetry.space_group_name_H-M   'P 1'
#
loop_
_entity.id
_entity.type
_entity.pdbx_description
1 polymer ?
#
loop_
_entity_poly.entity_id
_entity_poly.type
_entity_poly.pdbx_seq_one_letter_code
_entity_poly.pdbx_strand_id
1 'polypeptide(L)'
;MSNLKLEINDNIARLTFDLENEKVNKLSIKVLEELDERLNEIKDNLSIKALLIQSAKSVFIAGADIEEIEKLNNEKEVNSLLMKVHEIFNKLENLPFPSIAYINGACMGGGLELALACTYRVASTSPKTKLAFPEIKLGIFPGFAGTLRAPKIVGLISALDLILSGKTIDAKKAYRIKLVDEVFHDGQKDFKLESFIQRVINKKIRKRSTFSILETWPLREIIFSKTYKTLETKVNKDFKAPYVALEVIKDTYKRDFTQGLKVERREFSKLAVTKESKNMIKLFFTFQKLNKNYEKTTNPISNVTILGNGVMGKGIIWLFSKYAKEVRIKVRKVEQVQGILKDVAKIYDFLTKQRKMTQSEVDLKLNKISYTQHFDGLKSTQFAIEAIIEDEKAKKETYAKLEEKLNKHAIIATNTSSISINTLSSELKNKENFIGVHFFNPVNMMPLVEVIPSKETSKETINKTMELLISCGKTPIIVGDCAGFIVNRILLPYLNEAAVILEKNPDIKHIDKVIKDFGMPMGPFTLADTVGIDIGYKVAHILNESYGRRMPIASLLTKIYKDLKLLGKKSNEGFYTYKGDKKEVNKNVTALLDTNTKIIDDKEIIERCIYIMINEASRCLEEGIVEDANIIDFAMITGTGFPPYKGGLCALANELGINHIVTRLLEYEKEYGERFTPSNLLVRLNEANEDFNTGEAQWKH
;
A
#
# COMPACT_ATOMS: atom_id res chain seq x y z
N MET A 1 36.59 -1.61 -8.13
CA MET A 1 35.24 -1.52 -8.72
C MET A 1 34.57 -0.30 -8.10
N SER A 2 34.17 0.68 -8.90
CA SER A 2 33.70 1.99 -8.42
C SER A 2 32.26 2.20 -8.87
N ASN A 3 31.39 2.54 -7.92
CA ASN A 3 29.97 2.80 -8.14
C ASN A 3 29.71 4.17 -8.80
N LEU A 4 30.72 5.06 -8.76
CA LEU A 4 30.67 6.40 -9.33
C LEU A 4 31.83 6.61 -10.30
N LYS A 5 31.51 6.96 -11.54
CA LYS A 5 32.49 7.31 -12.57
C LYS A 5 32.57 8.83 -12.69
N LEU A 6 33.76 9.38 -12.50
CA LEU A 6 34.05 10.80 -12.66
C LEU A 6 34.88 11.00 -13.94
N GLU A 7 34.39 11.84 -14.83
CA GLU A 7 35.06 12.23 -16.08
C GLU A 7 35.09 13.76 -16.20
N ILE A 8 36.20 14.34 -16.64
CA ILE A 8 36.33 15.79 -16.83
C ILE A 8 36.66 16.07 -18.29
N ASN A 9 35.70 16.63 -19.02
CA ASN A 9 35.83 16.98 -20.44
C ASN A 9 35.30 18.41 -20.67
N ASP A 10 35.99 19.21 -21.49
CA ASP A 10 35.55 20.56 -21.89
C ASP A 10 35.18 21.50 -20.73
N ASN A 11 35.94 21.46 -19.63
CA ASN A 11 35.67 22.18 -18.38
C ASN A 11 34.39 21.75 -17.65
N ILE A 12 33.82 20.59 -17.98
CA ILE A 12 32.63 20.03 -17.34
C ILE A 12 33.03 18.71 -16.66
N ALA A 13 32.83 18.64 -15.34
CA ALA A 13 32.92 17.38 -14.62
C ALA A 13 31.60 16.62 -14.75
N ARG A 14 31.65 15.34 -15.10
CA ARG A 14 30.51 14.44 -15.20
C ARG A 14 30.68 13.34 -14.16
N LEU A 15 29.78 13.33 -13.17
CA LEU A 15 29.70 12.30 -12.16
C LEU A 15 28.51 11.38 -12.47
N THR A 16 28.82 10.14 -12.83
CA THR A 16 27.82 9.15 -13.26
C THR A 16 27.65 8.06 -12.22
N PHE A 17 26.45 7.96 -11.66
CA PHE A 17 26.06 6.86 -10.78
C PHE A 17 25.74 5.61 -11.62
N ASP A 18 26.49 4.54 -11.35
CA ASP A 18 26.37 3.25 -12.02
C ASP A 18 26.76 2.13 -11.05
N LEU A 19 25.90 1.86 -10.06
CA LEU A 19 26.18 0.80 -9.10
C LEU A 19 26.34 -0.54 -9.84
N GLU A 20 27.51 -1.16 -9.68
CA GLU A 20 27.82 -2.44 -10.29
C GLU A 20 26.95 -3.54 -9.65
N ASN A 21 26.49 -4.50 -10.45
CA ASN A 21 25.63 -5.62 -10.03
C ASN A 21 24.24 -5.25 -9.48
N GLU A 22 23.90 -3.96 -9.43
CA GLU A 22 22.59 -3.49 -8.97
C GLU A 22 21.71 -3.03 -10.14
N LYS A 23 20.40 -3.30 -10.04
CA LYS A 23 19.41 -2.87 -11.06
C LYS A 23 19.09 -1.37 -10.96
N VAL A 24 19.33 -0.78 -9.79
CA VAL A 24 18.98 0.60 -9.44
C VAL A 24 20.11 1.24 -8.66
N ASN A 25 20.27 2.55 -8.80
CA ASN A 25 21.18 3.31 -7.95
C ASN A 25 20.53 3.60 -6.60
N LYS A 26 21.26 3.36 -5.50
CA LYS A 26 20.87 3.65 -4.12
C LYS A 26 22.03 4.32 -3.40
N LEU A 27 21.73 5.12 -2.37
CA LEU A 27 22.73 5.78 -1.52
C LEU A 27 23.01 4.89 -0.30
N SER A 28 23.88 3.90 -0.49
CA SER A 28 24.49 3.17 0.62
C SER A 28 25.62 3.98 1.25
N ILE A 29 26.07 3.59 2.44
CA ILE A 29 27.22 4.20 3.13
C ILE A 29 28.43 4.24 2.19
N LYS A 30 28.76 3.11 1.54
CA LYS A 30 29.88 3.02 0.60
C LYS A 30 29.75 3.99 -0.58
N VAL A 31 28.55 4.14 -1.15
CA VAL A 31 28.31 5.07 -2.27
C VAL A 31 28.47 6.52 -1.82
N LEU A 32 28.09 6.84 -0.58
CA LEU A 32 28.29 8.17 0.00
C LEU A 32 29.78 8.46 0.26
N GLU A 33 30.55 7.47 0.71
CA GLU A 33 32.01 7.60 0.85
C GLU A 33 32.69 7.82 -0.50
N GLU A 34 32.35 7.03 -1.52
CA GLU A 34 32.86 7.25 -2.89
C GLU A 34 32.44 8.63 -3.44
N LEU A 35 31.22 9.09 -3.15
CA LEU A 35 30.79 10.44 -3.50
C LEU A 35 31.68 11.49 -2.83
N ASP A 36 32.03 11.31 -1.55
CA ASP A 36 32.92 12.22 -0.84
C ASP A 36 34.31 12.30 -1.48
N GLU A 37 34.89 11.15 -1.82
CA GLU A 37 36.16 11.05 -2.53
C GLU A 37 36.12 11.81 -3.87
N ARG A 38 35.10 11.56 -4.69
CA ARG A 38 34.96 12.25 -6.00
C ARG A 38 34.74 13.75 -5.85
N LEU A 39 34.04 14.19 -4.81
CA LEU A 39 33.89 15.63 -4.54
C LEU A 39 35.23 16.25 -4.10
N ASN A 40 36.03 15.53 -3.29
CA ASN A 40 37.36 15.99 -2.89
C ASN A 40 38.33 16.11 -4.09
N GLU A 41 38.21 15.26 -5.10
CA GLU A 41 39.02 15.33 -6.33
C GLU A 41 38.76 16.61 -7.15
N ILE A 42 37.53 17.14 -7.13
CA ILE A 42 37.13 18.24 -8.01
C ILE A 42 36.98 19.59 -7.32
N LYS A 43 36.80 19.62 -5.99
CA LYS A 43 36.44 20.85 -5.26
C LYS A 43 37.44 22.00 -5.45
N ASP A 44 38.72 21.69 -5.61
CA ASP A 44 39.81 22.68 -5.73
C ASP A 44 40.25 22.88 -7.20
N ASN A 45 39.62 22.19 -8.16
CA ASN A 45 40.00 22.27 -9.57
C ASN A 45 39.28 23.44 -10.28
N LEU A 46 39.99 24.57 -10.39
CA LEU A 46 39.49 25.81 -11.01
C LEU A 46 39.23 25.71 -12.52
N SER A 47 39.71 24.67 -13.21
CA SER A 47 39.40 24.47 -14.63
C SER A 47 37.94 24.06 -14.86
N ILE A 48 37.29 23.49 -13.83
CA ILE A 48 35.90 23.03 -13.92
C ILE A 48 34.95 24.22 -13.79
N LYS A 49 34.04 24.34 -14.76
CA LYS A 49 33.01 25.39 -14.84
C LYS A 49 31.62 24.91 -14.44
N ALA A 50 31.37 23.60 -14.45
CA ALA A 50 30.14 23.00 -13.98
C ALA A 50 30.32 21.51 -13.65
N LEU A 51 29.51 21.00 -12.72
CA LEU A 51 29.36 19.56 -12.43
C LEU A 51 28.00 19.07 -12.95
N LEU A 52 28.00 18.02 -13.75
CA LEU A 52 26.80 17.27 -14.14
C LEU A 52 26.74 15.97 -13.34
N ILE A 53 25.70 15.78 -12.55
CA ILE A 53 25.37 14.51 -11.89
C ILE A 53 24.31 13.80 -12.71
N GLN A 54 24.58 12.56 -13.11
CA GLN A 54 23.69 11.74 -13.92
C GLN A 54 23.73 10.27 -13.51
N SER A 55 22.86 9.47 -14.13
CA SER A 55 22.76 8.04 -13.90
C SER A 55 22.93 7.25 -15.20
N ALA A 56 23.67 6.15 -15.13
CA ALA A 56 23.75 5.16 -16.21
C ALA A 56 22.59 4.15 -16.19
N LYS A 57 21.76 4.14 -15.14
CA LYS A 57 20.62 3.23 -14.97
C LYS A 57 19.31 3.89 -15.44
N SER A 58 18.23 3.11 -15.50
CA SER A 58 16.88 3.60 -15.84
C SER A 58 16.21 4.46 -14.75
N VAL A 59 16.82 4.53 -13.57
CA VAL A 59 16.44 5.41 -12.45
C VAL A 59 17.55 6.42 -12.23
N PHE A 60 17.25 7.58 -11.65
CA PHE A 60 18.31 8.49 -11.19
C PHE A 60 18.96 7.90 -9.93
N ILE A 61 18.24 7.97 -8.81
CA ILE A 61 18.61 7.40 -7.51
C ILE A 61 17.31 7.04 -6.77
N ALA A 62 17.20 5.80 -6.31
CA ALA A 62 15.99 5.23 -5.70
C ALA A 62 15.81 5.57 -4.21
N GLY A 63 16.78 6.25 -3.60
CA GLY A 63 16.79 6.62 -2.18
C GLY A 63 18.03 6.11 -1.46
N ALA A 64 18.02 6.26 -0.13
CA ALA A 64 18.98 5.60 0.74
C ALA A 64 18.79 4.07 0.73
N ASP A 65 19.82 3.33 1.09
CA ASP A 65 19.71 1.88 1.23
C ASP A 65 18.86 1.52 2.45
N ILE A 66 17.66 0.98 2.20
CA ILE A 66 16.70 0.64 3.25
C ILE A 66 17.20 -0.54 4.09
N GLU A 67 18.00 -1.44 3.51
CA GLU A 67 18.57 -2.59 4.25
C GLU A 67 19.61 -2.13 5.28
N GLU A 68 20.35 -1.06 4.97
CA GLU A 68 21.26 -0.44 5.93
C GLU A 68 20.46 0.25 7.05
N ILE A 69 19.39 0.98 6.71
CA ILE A 69 18.52 1.64 7.70
C ILE A 69 17.84 0.62 8.64
N GLU A 70 17.42 -0.53 8.13
CA GLU A 70 16.81 -1.60 8.93
C GLU A 70 17.74 -2.09 10.04
N LYS A 71 19.05 -2.19 9.76
CA LYS A 71 20.06 -2.68 10.71
C LYS A 71 20.42 -1.67 11.80
N LEU A 72 20.12 -0.39 11.59
CA LEU A 72 20.44 0.67 12.56
C LEU A 72 19.49 0.63 13.75
N ASN A 73 19.94 0.14 14.89
CA ASN A 73 19.13 0.04 16.12
C ASN A 73 19.59 1.01 17.23
N ASN A 74 20.63 1.80 16.96
CA ASN A 74 21.20 2.73 17.93
C ASN A 74 21.07 4.18 17.46
N GLU A 75 20.38 5.01 18.24
CA GLU A 75 20.16 6.43 17.91
C GLU A 75 21.49 7.19 17.68
N LYS A 76 22.53 6.92 18.50
CA LYS A 76 23.82 7.62 18.39
C LYS A 76 24.54 7.26 17.09
N GLU A 77 24.44 6.01 16.67
CA GLU A 77 25.00 5.53 15.41
C GLU A 77 24.31 6.21 14.21
N VAL A 78 22.97 6.25 14.21
CA VAL A 78 22.20 6.97 13.18
C VAL A 78 22.59 8.44 13.14
N ASN A 79 22.74 9.08 14.30
CA ASN A 79 23.13 10.49 14.39
C ASN A 79 24.51 10.75 13.79
N SER A 80 25.50 9.92 14.13
CA SER A 80 26.87 10.02 13.62
C SER A 80 26.91 9.84 12.10
N LEU A 81 26.18 8.84 11.58
CA LEU A 81 26.08 8.61 10.14
C LEU A 81 25.50 9.82 9.42
N LEU A 82 24.36 10.34 9.89
CA LEU A 82 23.73 11.51 9.28
C LEU A 82 24.61 12.76 9.32
N MET A 83 25.43 12.93 10.36
CA MET A 83 26.40 14.03 10.41
C MET A 83 27.38 13.95 9.24
N LYS A 84 27.93 12.76 8.94
CA LYS A 84 28.79 12.54 7.77
C LYS A 84 28.04 12.80 6.47
N VAL A 85 26.81 12.31 6.33
CA VAL A 85 26.00 12.56 5.12
C VAL A 85 25.76 14.05 4.89
N HIS A 86 25.45 14.79 5.95
CA HIS A 86 25.27 16.24 5.89
C HIS A 86 26.55 16.94 5.46
N GLU A 87 27.71 16.53 5.96
CA GLU A 87 29.02 17.06 5.53
C GLU A 87 29.23 16.85 4.02
N ILE A 88 28.97 15.65 3.50
CA ILE A 88 29.12 15.33 2.06
C ILE A 88 28.19 16.20 1.21
N PHE A 89 26.91 16.31 1.59
CA PHE A 89 25.96 17.11 0.83
C PHE A 89 26.27 18.61 0.91
N ASN A 90 26.80 19.08 2.04
CA ASN A 90 27.28 20.45 2.18
C ASN A 90 28.52 20.71 1.31
N LYS A 91 29.41 19.73 1.11
CA LYS A 91 30.52 19.88 0.16
C LYS A 91 29.99 20.06 -1.26
N LEU A 92 29.02 19.24 -1.68
CA LEU A 92 28.35 19.37 -2.99
C LEU A 92 27.69 20.74 -3.19
N GLU A 93 26.98 21.23 -2.16
CA GLU A 93 26.28 22.52 -2.21
C GLU A 93 27.23 23.72 -2.26
N ASN A 94 28.43 23.60 -1.65
CA ASN A 94 29.43 24.66 -1.55
C ASN A 94 30.55 24.57 -2.60
N LEU A 95 30.40 23.76 -3.66
CA LEU A 95 31.37 23.74 -4.76
C LEU A 95 31.53 25.14 -5.38
N PRO A 96 32.74 25.52 -5.84
CA PRO A 96 32.98 26.86 -6.42
C PRO A 96 32.34 27.04 -7.80
N PHE A 97 31.81 25.97 -8.39
CA PHE A 97 31.10 25.94 -9.67
C PHE A 97 29.71 25.30 -9.53
N PRO A 98 28.74 25.66 -10.38
CA PRO A 98 27.37 25.15 -10.30
C PRO A 98 27.29 23.64 -10.59
N SER A 99 26.42 22.96 -9.85
CA SER A 99 26.09 21.54 -10.05
C SER A 99 24.69 21.36 -10.65
N ILE A 100 24.54 20.38 -11.53
CA ILE A 100 23.31 20.09 -12.28
C ILE A 100 22.95 18.61 -12.09
N ALA A 101 21.79 18.32 -11.50
CA ALA A 101 21.24 16.98 -11.42
C ALA A 101 20.36 16.69 -12.64
N TYR A 102 20.78 15.76 -13.51
CA TYR A 102 19.97 15.26 -14.61
C TYR A 102 19.17 14.01 -14.20
N ILE A 103 17.86 14.19 -14.04
CA ILE A 103 16.90 13.20 -13.54
C ILE A 103 16.23 12.50 -14.72
N ASN A 104 16.77 11.34 -15.09
CA ASN A 104 16.31 10.50 -16.21
C ASN A 104 15.23 9.47 -15.84
N GLY A 105 14.91 9.32 -14.56
CA GLY A 105 13.99 8.30 -14.06
C GLY A 105 13.55 8.55 -12.62
N ALA A 106 13.26 7.49 -11.86
CA ALA A 106 12.88 7.60 -10.46
C ALA A 106 13.97 8.33 -9.65
N CYS A 107 13.56 9.35 -8.88
CA CYS A 107 14.38 10.18 -8.01
C CYS A 107 13.66 10.31 -6.67
N MET A 108 14.00 9.42 -5.75
CA MET A 108 13.22 9.20 -4.53
C MET A 108 14.07 9.47 -3.30
N GLY A 109 13.45 10.01 -2.26
CA GLY A 109 14.02 10.23 -0.93
C GLY A 109 15.40 10.86 -0.97
N GLY A 110 16.42 10.20 -0.40
CA GLY A 110 17.82 10.64 -0.44
C GLY A 110 18.35 11.01 -1.84
N GLY A 111 17.84 10.38 -2.91
CA GLY A 111 18.16 10.77 -4.29
C GLY A 111 17.61 12.14 -4.68
N LEU A 112 16.40 12.46 -4.22
CA LEU A 112 15.82 13.79 -4.36
C LEU A 112 16.54 14.79 -3.47
N GLU A 113 16.93 14.41 -2.24
CA GLU A 113 17.71 15.26 -1.34
C GLU A 113 19.08 15.63 -1.95
N LEU A 114 19.76 14.68 -2.61
CA LEU A 114 20.98 14.92 -3.37
C LEU A 114 20.73 15.89 -4.53
N ALA A 115 19.64 15.69 -5.28
CA ALA A 115 19.26 16.59 -6.36
C ALA A 115 18.92 18.01 -5.86
N LEU A 116 18.40 18.14 -4.64
CA LEU A 116 18.14 19.43 -4.00
C LEU A 116 19.41 20.11 -3.46
N ALA A 117 20.45 19.33 -3.13
CA ALA A 117 21.78 19.88 -2.81
C ALA A 117 22.50 20.42 -4.06
N CYS A 118 22.10 20.00 -5.27
CA CYS A 118 22.64 20.55 -6.50
C CYS A 118 22.14 21.99 -6.77
N THR A 119 22.88 22.77 -7.56
CA THR A 119 22.44 24.13 -7.94
C THR A 119 21.18 24.09 -8.82
N TYR A 120 21.13 23.19 -9.81
CA TYR A 120 20.02 23.05 -10.75
C TYR A 120 19.56 21.59 -10.89
N ARG A 121 18.29 21.40 -11.23
CA ARG A 121 17.68 20.10 -11.54
C ARG A 121 17.02 20.12 -12.91
N VAL A 122 17.31 19.13 -13.73
CA VAL A 122 16.73 18.95 -15.07
C VAL A 122 16.10 17.57 -15.12
N ALA A 123 14.85 17.45 -15.57
CA ALA A 123 14.15 16.16 -15.56
C ALA A 123 13.58 15.77 -16.92
N SER A 124 13.68 14.49 -17.26
CA SER A 124 13.00 13.92 -18.40
C SER A 124 11.48 13.85 -18.19
N THR A 125 10.71 14.10 -19.25
CA THR A 125 9.25 13.94 -19.27
C THR A 125 8.77 12.50 -19.45
N SER A 126 9.69 11.53 -19.45
CA SER A 126 9.39 10.10 -19.47
C SER A 126 8.38 9.70 -18.38
N PRO A 127 7.44 8.78 -18.65
CA PRO A 127 6.55 8.25 -17.62
C PRO A 127 7.28 7.62 -16.42
N LYS A 128 8.52 7.15 -16.62
CA LYS A 128 9.39 6.57 -15.58
C LYS A 128 9.95 7.63 -14.62
N THR A 129 10.00 8.89 -15.04
CA THR A 129 10.52 9.99 -14.21
C THR A 129 9.50 10.37 -13.14
N LYS A 130 9.81 9.98 -11.91
CA LYS A 130 8.98 10.22 -10.72
C LYS A 130 9.85 10.77 -9.61
N LEU A 131 9.37 11.83 -8.96
CA LEU A 131 10.06 12.48 -7.84
C LEU A 131 9.20 12.37 -6.58
N ALA A 132 9.78 12.00 -5.43
CA ALA A 132 9.06 11.87 -4.17
C ALA A 132 9.97 11.87 -2.93
N PHE A 133 9.36 12.13 -1.77
CA PHE A 133 9.90 11.85 -0.43
C PHE A 133 9.14 10.67 0.22
N PRO A 134 9.44 9.41 -0.13
CA PRO A 134 8.68 8.27 0.36
C PRO A 134 8.94 7.90 1.82
N GLU A 135 9.86 8.58 2.52
CA GLU A 135 10.34 8.29 3.87
C GLU A 135 9.20 8.14 4.89
N ILE A 136 8.15 8.94 4.73
CA ILE A 136 6.97 8.87 5.61
C ILE A 136 6.26 7.53 5.57
N LYS A 137 6.41 6.77 4.48
CA LYS A 137 5.87 5.41 4.35
C LYS A 137 6.75 4.35 5.00
N LEU A 138 7.93 4.73 5.48
CA LEU A 138 8.85 3.89 6.24
C LEU A 138 8.86 4.27 7.73
N GLY A 139 7.95 5.15 8.18
CA GLY A 139 7.92 5.60 9.58
C GLY A 139 9.04 6.57 9.96
N ILE A 140 9.69 7.17 8.96
CA ILE A 140 10.72 8.21 9.12
C ILE A 140 10.36 9.43 8.25
N PHE A 141 11.24 10.42 8.12
CA PHE A 141 11.05 11.57 7.24
C PHE A 141 12.38 11.88 6.52
N PRO A 142 12.44 12.77 5.51
CA PRO A 142 13.70 13.08 4.81
C PRO A 142 14.81 13.52 5.78
N GLY A 143 15.95 12.83 5.76
CA GLY A 143 17.02 12.98 6.75
C GLY A 143 18.31 13.61 6.22
N PHE A 144 18.43 13.85 4.92
CA PHE A 144 19.61 14.44 4.27
C PHE A 144 19.38 15.91 3.92
N ALA A 145 18.77 16.66 4.85
CA ALA A 145 18.32 18.05 4.72
C ALA A 145 17.11 18.30 3.81
N GLY A 146 16.34 17.27 3.46
CA GLY A 146 15.13 17.39 2.67
C GLY A 146 14.07 18.27 3.33
N THR A 147 13.94 18.22 4.66
CA THR A 147 13.00 19.09 5.41
C THR A 147 13.40 20.56 5.40
N LEU A 148 14.68 20.84 5.11
CA LEU A 148 15.26 22.18 5.09
C LEU A 148 15.30 22.76 3.67
N ARG A 149 15.73 21.95 2.68
CA ARG A 149 15.90 22.38 1.28
C ARG A 149 14.57 22.46 0.55
N ALA A 150 13.66 21.50 0.74
CA ALA A 150 12.42 21.47 -0.01
C ALA A 150 11.52 22.70 0.24
N PRO A 151 11.26 23.15 1.49
CA PRO A 151 10.47 24.36 1.72
C PRO A 151 11.06 25.62 1.08
N LYS A 152 12.40 25.74 1.02
CA LYS A 152 13.08 26.87 0.38
C LYS A 152 12.96 26.87 -1.15
N ILE A 153 12.89 25.67 -1.76
CA ILE A 153 12.87 25.50 -3.22
C ILE A 153 11.43 25.55 -3.77
N VAL A 154 10.49 24.82 -3.18
CA VAL A 154 9.12 24.68 -3.72
C VAL A 154 8.06 25.48 -2.96
N GLY A 155 8.45 26.17 -1.90
CA GLY A 155 7.55 26.81 -0.93
C GLY A 155 7.00 25.83 0.11
N LEU A 156 6.55 26.38 1.23
CA LEU A 156 6.12 25.63 2.41
C LEU A 156 4.97 24.67 2.13
N ILE A 157 3.94 25.13 1.40
CA ILE A 157 2.73 24.32 1.13
C ILE A 157 3.09 23.09 0.29
N SER A 158 3.86 23.28 -0.78
CA SER A 158 4.28 22.18 -1.67
C SER A 158 5.21 21.21 -0.95
N ALA A 159 6.12 21.72 -0.11
CA ALA A 159 7.03 20.88 0.66
C ALA A 159 6.31 20.03 1.69
N LEU A 160 5.40 20.62 2.49
CA LEU A 160 4.56 19.88 3.45
C LEU A 160 3.74 18.81 2.74
N ASP A 161 3.12 19.16 1.60
CA ASP A 161 2.33 18.22 0.79
C ASP A 161 3.18 17.05 0.25
N LEU A 162 4.43 17.30 -0.18
CA LEU A 162 5.32 16.24 -0.66
C LEU A 162 5.87 15.35 0.47
N ILE A 163 6.36 15.96 1.55
CA ILE A 163 7.02 15.26 2.66
C ILE A 163 6.00 14.44 3.47
N LEU A 164 4.88 15.05 3.87
CA LEU A 164 3.92 14.40 4.78
C LEU A 164 3.05 13.34 4.09
N SER A 165 2.90 13.40 2.76
CA SER A 165 2.14 12.38 2.02
C SER A 165 3.00 11.31 1.38
N GLY A 166 4.31 11.57 1.21
CA GLY A 166 5.24 10.75 0.44
C GLY A 166 4.74 10.37 -0.96
N LYS A 167 3.95 11.25 -1.58
CA LYS A 167 3.36 10.98 -2.90
C LYS A 167 4.38 11.24 -4.00
N THR A 168 4.26 10.47 -5.08
CA THR A 168 5.03 10.67 -6.29
C THR A 168 4.43 11.76 -7.15
N ILE A 169 5.30 12.56 -7.76
CA ILE A 169 4.93 13.55 -8.79
C ILE A 169 5.71 13.28 -10.08
N ASP A 170 5.11 13.62 -11.22
CA ASP A 170 5.79 13.59 -12.51
C ASP A 170 6.64 14.85 -12.76
N ALA A 171 7.49 14.79 -13.78
CA ALA A 171 8.36 15.90 -14.16
C ALA A 171 7.59 17.19 -14.49
N LYS A 172 6.43 17.11 -15.14
CA LYS A 172 5.61 18.29 -15.49
C LYS A 172 5.08 19.01 -14.25
N LYS A 173 4.66 18.25 -13.22
CA LYS A 173 4.23 18.81 -11.94
C LYS A 173 5.44 19.34 -11.17
N ALA A 174 6.56 18.61 -11.15
CA ALA A 174 7.79 19.05 -10.52
C ALA A 174 8.28 20.41 -11.06
N TYR A 175 8.24 20.60 -12.38
CA TYR A 175 8.55 21.89 -13.01
C TYR A 175 7.57 23.02 -12.63
N ARG A 176 6.27 22.71 -12.54
CA ARG A 176 5.23 23.68 -12.14
C ARG A 176 5.43 24.19 -10.71
N ILE A 177 5.78 23.29 -9.79
CA ILE A 177 6.04 23.63 -8.38
C ILE A 177 7.49 24.10 -8.14
N LYS A 178 8.32 24.24 -9.19
CA LYS A 178 9.72 24.67 -9.14
C LYS A 178 10.68 23.68 -8.47
N LEU A 179 10.26 22.42 -8.27
CA LEU A 179 11.16 21.36 -7.81
C LEU A 179 12.23 21.05 -8.87
N VAL A 180 11.90 21.24 -10.14
CA VAL A 180 12.79 21.05 -11.28
C VAL A 180 12.87 22.36 -12.08
N ASP A 181 14.06 22.70 -12.56
CA ASP A 181 14.36 23.95 -13.26
C ASP A 181 14.06 23.85 -14.76
N GLU A 182 14.20 22.68 -15.37
CA GLU A 182 13.87 22.44 -16.79
C GLU A 182 13.39 21.01 -17.05
N VAL A 183 12.49 20.84 -18.03
CA VAL A 183 12.02 19.54 -18.48
C VAL A 183 12.03 19.41 -20.00
N PHE A 184 12.37 18.23 -20.50
CA PHE A 184 12.31 17.91 -21.93
C PHE A 184 12.03 16.42 -22.16
N HIS A 185 11.73 16.06 -23.41
CA HIS A 185 11.54 14.66 -23.81
C HIS A 185 12.89 13.96 -24.03
N ASP A 186 12.97 12.66 -23.75
CA ASP A 186 14.21 11.87 -23.86
C ASP A 186 14.84 11.98 -25.26
N GLY A 187 14.02 12.01 -26.31
CA GLY A 187 14.49 12.18 -27.69
C GLY A 187 15.16 13.53 -27.99
N GLN A 188 15.11 14.50 -27.07
CA GLN A 188 15.77 15.80 -27.19
C GLN A 188 16.94 15.96 -26.21
N LYS A 189 17.29 14.90 -25.48
CA LYS A 189 18.22 14.93 -24.34
C LYS A 189 19.54 15.61 -24.70
N ASP A 190 20.24 15.12 -25.70
CA ASP A 190 21.63 15.52 -25.96
C ASP A 190 21.72 17.01 -26.26
N PHE A 191 20.86 17.51 -27.15
CA PHE A 191 20.80 18.93 -27.48
C PHE A 191 20.35 19.81 -26.33
N LYS A 192 19.27 19.42 -25.62
CA LYS A 192 18.67 20.26 -24.57
C LYS A 192 19.52 20.30 -23.30
N LEU A 193 20.12 19.18 -22.92
CA LEU A 193 20.98 19.11 -21.74
C LEU A 193 22.25 19.93 -21.95
N GLU A 194 22.91 19.79 -23.09
CA GLU A 194 24.12 20.57 -23.40
C GLU A 194 23.80 22.06 -23.47
N SER A 195 22.70 22.45 -24.14
CA SER A 195 22.22 23.83 -24.15
C SER A 195 21.93 24.38 -22.75
N PHE A 196 21.40 23.57 -21.84
CA PHE A 196 21.19 23.94 -20.45
C PHE A 196 22.51 24.17 -19.72
N ILE A 197 23.46 23.24 -19.82
CA ILE A 197 24.80 23.34 -19.21
C ILE A 197 25.50 24.62 -19.67
N GLN A 198 25.49 24.91 -20.97
CA GLN A 198 26.08 26.14 -21.51
C GLN A 198 25.40 27.41 -20.96
N ARG A 199 24.09 27.40 -20.76
CA ARG A 199 23.39 28.53 -20.11
C ARG A 199 23.76 28.69 -18.63
N VAL A 200 23.99 27.59 -17.92
CA VAL A 200 24.48 27.59 -16.53
C VAL A 200 25.87 28.21 -16.46
N ILE A 201 26.81 27.72 -17.28
CA ILE A 201 28.20 28.22 -17.33
C ILE A 201 28.23 29.71 -17.64
N ASN A 202 27.41 30.16 -18.60
CA ASN A 202 27.32 31.56 -18.99
C ASN A 202 26.47 32.43 -18.05
N LYS A 203 25.99 31.89 -16.91
CA LYS A 203 25.15 32.58 -15.92
C LYS A 203 23.87 33.21 -16.51
N LYS A 204 23.31 32.59 -17.56
CA LYS A 204 22.12 33.07 -18.29
C LYS A 204 20.79 32.53 -17.76
N ILE A 205 20.80 31.75 -16.67
CA ILE A 205 19.57 31.21 -16.07
C ILE A 205 18.95 32.23 -15.12
N ARG A 206 17.73 32.67 -15.44
CA ARG A 206 16.93 33.52 -14.54
C ARG A 206 16.42 32.69 -13.36
N LYS A 207 16.71 33.12 -12.14
CA LYS A 207 16.12 32.51 -10.92
C LYS A 207 14.61 32.72 -10.94
N ARG A 208 13.85 31.63 -10.81
CA ARG A 208 12.39 31.70 -10.65
C ARG A 208 12.10 32.11 -9.21
N SER A 209 11.51 33.29 -9.01
CA SER A 209 11.15 33.76 -7.66
C SER A 209 10.28 32.71 -6.96
N THR A 210 10.71 32.25 -5.79
CA THR A 210 9.96 31.34 -4.91
C THR A 210 9.11 32.10 -3.89
N PHE A 211 9.24 33.43 -3.83
CA PHE A 211 8.54 34.25 -2.85
C PHE A 211 7.03 34.11 -2.98
N SER A 212 6.42 33.69 -1.88
CA SER A 212 4.97 33.59 -1.72
C SER A 212 4.56 34.47 -0.54
N ILE A 213 3.71 35.47 -0.78
CA ILE A 213 3.13 36.32 0.27
C ILE A 213 2.40 35.47 1.32
N LEU A 214 1.91 34.29 0.95
CA LEU A 214 1.24 33.35 1.85
C LEU A 214 2.17 32.75 2.92
N GLU A 215 3.49 32.88 2.77
CA GLU A 215 4.49 32.32 3.68
C GLU A 215 5.02 33.34 4.70
N THR A 216 4.49 34.57 4.68
CA THR A 216 4.80 35.59 5.69
C THR A 216 4.02 35.36 6.98
N TRP A 217 4.49 35.97 8.06
CA TRP A 217 3.72 36.06 9.30
C TRP A 217 2.54 37.03 9.09
N PRO A 218 1.30 36.70 9.50
CA PRO A 218 0.87 35.54 10.32
C PRO A 218 0.34 34.33 9.54
N LEU A 219 0.19 34.43 8.21
CA LEU A 219 -0.42 33.39 7.36
C LEU A 219 0.26 32.03 7.49
N ARG A 220 1.57 32.02 7.73
CA ARG A 220 2.34 30.80 7.94
C ARG A 220 1.89 29.95 9.14
N GLU A 221 1.56 30.56 10.28
CA GLU A 221 1.07 29.78 11.43
C GLU A 221 -0.29 29.15 11.14
N ILE A 222 -1.11 29.83 10.32
CA ILE A 222 -2.38 29.29 9.85
C ILE A 222 -2.13 28.06 8.96
N ILE A 223 -1.09 28.08 8.11
CA ILE A 223 -0.69 26.91 7.30
C ILE A 223 -0.29 25.74 8.19
N PHE A 224 0.57 25.95 9.19
CA PHE A 224 0.97 24.89 10.12
C PHE A 224 -0.22 24.36 10.92
N SER A 225 -1.06 25.23 11.48
CA SER A 225 -2.25 24.83 12.24
C SER A 225 -3.25 24.04 11.39
N LYS A 226 -3.51 24.48 10.15
CA LYS A 226 -4.39 23.78 9.21
C LYS A 226 -3.81 22.43 8.79
N THR A 227 -2.49 22.36 8.60
CA THR A 227 -1.78 21.12 8.27
C THR A 227 -1.87 20.14 9.44
N TYR A 228 -1.63 20.59 10.67
CA TYR A 228 -1.76 19.78 11.89
C TYR A 228 -3.18 19.22 12.04
N LYS A 229 -4.23 20.05 11.90
CA LYS A 229 -5.63 19.58 11.91
C LYS A 229 -5.92 18.57 10.80
N THR A 230 -5.33 18.76 9.63
CA THR A 230 -5.46 17.80 8.51
C THR A 230 -4.74 16.48 8.81
N LEU A 231 -3.62 16.51 9.53
CA LEU A 231 -2.93 15.31 10.00
C LEU A 231 -3.78 14.57 11.04
N GLU A 232 -4.29 15.25 12.08
CA GLU A 232 -5.14 14.64 13.12
C GLU A 232 -6.40 13.97 12.58
N THR A 233 -6.91 14.40 11.43
CA THR A 233 -8.08 13.77 10.80
C THR A 233 -7.74 12.54 9.96
N LYS A 234 -6.49 12.39 9.51
CA LYS A 234 -6.06 11.36 8.55
C LYS A 234 -5.07 10.35 9.09
N VAL A 235 -4.33 10.71 10.14
CA VAL A 235 -3.22 9.96 10.70
C VAL A 235 -3.51 9.72 12.17
N ASN A 236 -3.33 8.49 12.63
CA ASN A 236 -3.42 8.17 14.04
C ASN A 236 -2.22 8.76 14.79
N LYS A 237 -2.44 9.31 16.00
CA LYS A 237 -1.40 9.97 16.80
C LYS A 237 -0.25 9.05 17.20
N ASP A 238 -0.50 7.74 17.29
CA ASP A 238 0.53 6.73 17.53
C ASP A 238 1.55 6.68 16.38
N PHE A 239 1.15 7.04 15.15
CA PHE A 239 2.08 7.13 14.03
C PHE A 239 2.80 8.48 14.04
N LYS A 240 3.92 8.54 14.77
CA LYS A 240 4.62 9.80 15.12
C LYS A 240 5.28 10.50 13.94
N ALA A 241 5.75 9.78 12.92
CA ALA A 241 6.62 10.35 11.89
C ALA A 241 6.07 11.59 11.15
N PRO A 242 4.78 11.64 10.72
CA PRO A 242 4.19 12.85 10.13
C PRO A 242 4.12 14.04 11.08
N TYR A 243 3.88 13.80 12.37
CA TYR A 243 3.81 14.87 13.37
C TYR A 243 5.20 15.46 13.63
N VAL A 244 6.19 14.59 13.84
CA VAL A 244 7.58 15.00 14.03
C VAL A 244 8.12 15.72 12.79
N ALA A 245 7.83 15.24 11.58
CA ALA A 245 8.22 15.93 10.35
C ALA A 245 7.63 17.34 10.24
N LEU A 246 6.35 17.51 10.61
CA LEU A 246 5.70 18.82 10.65
C LEU A 246 6.36 19.75 11.68
N GLU A 247 6.67 19.25 12.87
CA GLU A 247 7.35 19.99 13.92
C GLU A 247 8.77 20.39 13.52
N VAL A 248 9.55 19.48 12.96
CA VAL A 248 10.91 19.76 12.44
C VAL A 248 10.86 20.85 11.38
N ILE A 249 9.93 20.78 10.42
CA ILE A 249 9.79 21.84 9.39
C ILE A 249 9.41 23.17 10.04
N LYS A 250 8.46 23.17 10.98
CA LYS A 250 8.04 24.39 11.69
C LYS A 250 9.20 25.03 12.45
N ASP A 251 9.95 24.23 13.19
CA ASP A 251 11.05 24.66 14.04
C ASP A 251 12.23 25.18 13.24
N THR A 252 12.54 24.54 12.11
CA THR A 252 13.73 24.84 11.32
C THR A 252 13.50 25.92 10.26
N TYR A 253 12.26 26.24 9.89
CA TYR A 253 11.95 27.15 8.78
C TYR A 253 12.64 28.53 8.85
N LYS A 254 12.82 29.08 10.07
CA LYS A 254 13.49 30.38 10.30
C LYS A 254 14.89 30.26 10.89
N ARG A 255 15.36 29.05 11.21
CA ARG A 255 16.70 28.87 11.79
C ARG A 255 17.75 28.98 10.70
N ASP A 256 18.98 29.27 11.11
CA ASP A 256 20.12 29.08 10.23
C ASP A 256 20.22 27.60 9.82
N PHE A 257 20.81 27.38 8.64
CA PHE A 257 20.83 26.05 8.03
C PHE A 257 21.55 25.02 8.92
N THR A 258 22.66 25.41 9.55
CA THR A 258 23.46 24.53 10.41
C THR A 258 22.72 24.10 11.67
N GLN A 259 22.00 25.00 12.34
CA GLN A 259 21.14 24.64 13.47
C GLN A 259 19.93 23.81 13.00
N GLY A 260 19.41 24.09 11.80
CA GLY A 260 18.37 23.30 11.17
C GLY A 260 18.78 21.83 10.99
N LEU A 261 19.98 21.58 10.45
CA LEU A 261 20.54 20.24 10.28
C LEU A 261 20.64 19.48 11.61
N LYS A 262 21.04 20.16 12.70
CA LYS A 262 21.12 19.54 14.03
C LYS A 262 19.74 19.07 14.52
N VAL A 263 18.70 19.87 14.32
CA VAL A 263 17.32 19.52 14.71
C VAL A 263 16.81 18.34 13.88
N GLU A 264 16.93 18.43 12.55
CA GLU A 264 16.51 17.36 11.62
C GLU A 264 17.17 16.03 11.99
N ARG A 265 18.50 16.05 12.14
CA ARG A 265 19.30 14.88 12.49
C ARG A 265 18.87 14.25 13.80
N ARG A 266 18.68 15.08 14.85
CA ARG A 266 18.28 14.62 16.18
C ARG A 266 16.93 13.92 16.14
N GLU A 267 15.92 14.53 15.54
CA GLU A 267 14.58 13.94 15.50
C GLU A 267 14.49 12.74 14.55
N PHE A 268 15.21 12.75 13.42
CA PHE A 268 15.30 11.58 12.55
C PHE A 268 15.91 10.40 13.29
N SER A 269 17.01 10.62 14.02
CA SER A 269 17.75 9.54 14.71
C SER A 269 16.87 8.81 15.72
N LYS A 270 16.02 9.56 16.44
CA LYS A 270 15.03 8.99 17.36
C LYS A 270 14.00 8.14 16.64
N LEU A 271 13.44 8.62 15.52
CA LEU A 271 12.42 7.91 14.76
C LEU A 271 12.94 6.64 14.08
N ALA A 272 14.16 6.68 13.54
CA ALA A 272 14.73 5.56 12.78
C ALA A 272 14.81 4.26 13.58
N VAL A 273 14.98 4.36 14.90
CA VAL A 273 15.10 3.23 15.83
C VAL A 273 13.77 2.84 16.51
N THR A 274 12.66 3.51 16.20
CA THR A 274 11.38 3.16 16.82
C THR A 274 10.76 1.92 16.19
N LYS A 275 9.91 1.26 16.96
CA LYS A 275 9.15 0.08 16.50
C LYS A 275 8.29 0.39 15.29
N GLU A 276 7.67 1.57 15.25
CA GLU A 276 6.83 2.01 14.14
C GLU A 276 7.65 2.05 12.84
N SER A 277 8.87 2.61 12.86
CA SER A 277 9.79 2.61 11.71
C SER A 277 10.15 1.18 11.28
N LYS A 278 10.55 0.33 12.22
CA LYS A 278 10.92 -1.08 11.93
C LYS A 278 9.77 -1.88 11.32
N ASN A 279 8.55 -1.70 11.83
CA ASN A 279 7.34 -2.33 11.29
C ASN A 279 7.05 -1.89 9.86
N MET A 280 7.16 -0.59 9.57
CA MET A 280 6.92 -0.06 8.23
C MET A 280 8.01 -0.51 7.23
N ILE A 281 9.27 -0.60 7.66
CA ILE A 281 10.37 -1.14 6.84
C ILE A 281 10.17 -2.64 6.56
N LYS A 282 9.82 -3.43 7.57
CA LYS A 282 9.48 -4.85 7.42
C LYS A 282 8.34 -5.03 6.41
N LEU A 283 7.28 -4.25 6.52
CA LEU A 283 6.15 -4.26 5.57
C LEU A 283 6.60 -3.93 4.14
N PHE A 284 7.51 -2.98 3.96
CA PHE A 284 8.06 -2.62 2.65
C PHE A 284 8.85 -3.78 2.03
N PHE A 285 9.67 -4.49 2.80
CA PHE A 285 10.38 -5.68 2.31
C PHE A 285 9.44 -6.84 2.02
N THR A 286 8.42 -7.08 2.86
CA THR A 286 7.37 -8.06 2.58
C THR A 286 6.66 -7.75 1.27
N PHE A 287 6.28 -6.51 1.03
CA PHE A 287 5.70 -6.07 -0.24
C PHE A 287 6.63 -6.34 -1.43
N GLN A 288 7.93 -6.07 -1.29
CA GLN A 288 8.90 -6.38 -2.35
C GLN A 288 9.06 -7.88 -2.61
N LYS A 289 9.12 -8.69 -1.54
CA LYS A 289 9.23 -10.16 -1.60
C LYS A 289 8.01 -10.72 -2.35
N LEU A 290 6.80 -10.34 -1.96
CA LEU A 290 5.56 -10.78 -2.59
C LEU A 290 5.48 -10.43 -4.07
N ASN A 291 5.88 -9.21 -4.47
CA ASN A 291 5.89 -8.79 -5.88
C ASN A 291 7.01 -9.45 -6.71
N LYS A 292 7.89 -10.24 -6.10
CA LYS A 292 8.92 -11.04 -6.78
C LYS A 292 8.72 -12.55 -6.58
N ASN A 293 7.69 -12.96 -5.83
CA ASN A 293 7.44 -14.35 -5.47
C ASN A 293 6.68 -15.10 -6.58
N TYR A 294 7.25 -15.12 -7.78
CA TYR A 294 6.78 -15.89 -8.92
C TYR A 294 7.90 -16.06 -9.95
N GLU A 295 7.82 -17.09 -10.76
CA GLU A 295 8.71 -17.26 -11.91
C GLU A 295 8.12 -16.54 -13.13
N LYS A 296 8.92 -15.68 -13.77
CA LYS A 296 8.50 -14.97 -14.98
C LYS A 296 8.22 -15.95 -16.11
N THR A 297 7.09 -15.76 -16.78
CA THR A 297 6.68 -16.65 -17.86
C THR A 297 7.11 -16.12 -19.22
N THR A 298 7.34 -17.02 -20.17
CA THR A 298 7.75 -16.66 -21.54
C THR A 298 6.61 -16.04 -22.36
N ASN A 299 5.37 -16.35 -22.00
CA ASN A 299 4.15 -15.92 -22.67
C ASN A 299 3.19 -15.27 -21.67
N PRO A 300 3.42 -14.00 -21.29
CA PRO A 300 2.57 -13.29 -20.34
C PRO A 300 1.15 -13.12 -20.89
N ILE A 301 0.18 -13.13 -19.98
CA ILE A 301 -1.24 -12.98 -20.33
C ILE A 301 -1.50 -11.55 -20.83
N SER A 302 -2.16 -11.46 -21.99
CA SER A 302 -2.49 -10.19 -22.66
C SER A 302 -3.97 -10.05 -23.00
N ASN A 303 -4.68 -11.17 -23.18
CA ASN A 303 -6.09 -11.23 -23.56
C ASN A 303 -6.94 -11.83 -22.45
N VAL A 304 -7.86 -11.04 -21.90
CA VAL A 304 -8.67 -11.42 -20.73
C VAL A 304 -10.15 -11.41 -21.06
N THR A 305 -10.89 -12.41 -20.58
CA THR A 305 -12.36 -12.41 -20.60
C THR A 305 -12.91 -12.28 -19.18
N ILE A 306 -13.89 -11.41 -18.99
CA ILE A 306 -14.59 -11.24 -17.71
C ILE A 306 -16.04 -11.70 -17.87
N LEU A 307 -16.49 -12.56 -16.97
CA LEU A 307 -17.87 -13.01 -16.88
C LEU A 307 -18.52 -12.41 -15.65
N GLY A 308 -19.59 -11.65 -15.85
CA GLY A 308 -20.29 -10.97 -14.76
C GLY A 308 -20.05 -9.46 -14.78
N ASN A 309 -21.14 -8.73 -14.59
CA ASN A 309 -21.21 -7.28 -14.71
C ASN A 309 -21.77 -6.62 -13.44
N GLY A 310 -21.67 -7.31 -12.30
CA GLY A 310 -21.96 -6.76 -10.97
C GLY A 310 -20.92 -5.73 -10.54
N VAL A 311 -20.96 -5.32 -9.27
CA VAL A 311 -20.03 -4.33 -8.69
C VAL A 311 -18.58 -4.78 -8.85
N MET A 312 -18.26 -6.02 -8.47
CA MET A 312 -16.92 -6.61 -8.62
C MET A 312 -16.51 -6.73 -10.08
N GLY A 313 -17.39 -7.28 -10.93
CA GLY A 313 -17.14 -7.43 -12.36
C GLY A 313 -16.76 -6.12 -13.03
N LYS A 314 -17.47 -5.01 -12.75
CA LYS A 314 -17.13 -3.67 -13.28
C LYS A 314 -15.74 -3.20 -12.83
N GLY A 315 -15.37 -3.45 -11.58
CA GLY A 315 -14.03 -3.14 -11.05
C GLY A 315 -12.93 -3.96 -11.72
N ILE A 316 -13.17 -5.25 -11.98
CA ILE A 316 -12.25 -6.14 -12.69
C ILE A 316 -12.12 -5.75 -14.17
N ILE A 317 -13.23 -5.38 -14.84
CA ILE A 317 -13.22 -4.86 -16.21
C ILE A 317 -12.39 -3.58 -16.29
N TRP A 318 -12.57 -2.65 -15.34
CA TRP A 318 -11.75 -1.46 -15.25
C TRP A 318 -10.26 -1.81 -15.11
N LEU A 319 -9.92 -2.73 -14.21
CA LEU A 319 -8.53 -3.14 -13.96
C LEU A 319 -7.87 -3.64 -15.25
N PHE A 320 -8.48 -4.63 -15.91
CA PHE A 320 -7.91 -5.20 -17.12
C PHE A 320 -7.95 -4.23 -18.30
N SER A 321 -8.95 -3.36 -18.42
CA SER A 321 -8.97 -2.34 -19.49
C SER A 321 -7.74 -1.41 -19.42
N LYS A 322 -7.22 -1.18 -18.21
CA LYS A 322 -6.07 -0.32 -17.98
C LYS A 322 -4.75 -0.97 -18.41
N TYR A 323 -4.59 -2.27 -18.16
CA TYR A 323 -3.29 -2.97 -18.27
C TYR A 323 -3.23 -4.05 -19.34
N ALA A 324 -4.31 -4.77 -19.60
CA ALA A 324 -4.37 -5.81 -20.63
C ALA A 324 -4.36 -5.20 -22.04
N LYS A 325 -4.01 -6.04 -23.03
CA LYS A 325 -4.02 -5.66 -24.44
C LYS A 325 -5.46 -5.63 -24.95
N GLU A 326 -6.21 -6.72 -24.72
CA GLU A 326 -7.59 -6.89 -25.12
C GLU A 326 -8.44 -7.38 -23.96
N VAL A 327 -9.66 -6.84 -23.85
CA VAL A 327 -10.62 -7.22 -22.82
C VAL A 327 -11.93 -7.60 -23.49
N ARG A 328 -12.44 -8.78 -23.16
CA ARG A 328 -13.77 -9.22 -23.60
C ARG A 328 -14.70 -9.40 -22.41
N ILE A 329 -15.90 -8.86 -22.49
CA ILE A 329 -16.92 -9.02 -21.43
C ILE A 329 -18.05 -9.90 -21.91
N LYS A 330 -18.38 -10.94 -21.15
CA LYS A 330 -19.55 -11.77 -21.39
C LYS A 330 -20.72 -11.21 -20.59
N VAL A 331 -21.74 -10.73 -21.30
CA VAL A 331 -22.97 -10.18 -20.71
C VAL A 331 -24.15 -11.14 -20.88
N ARG A 332 -25.18 -10.99 -20.05
CA ARG A 332 -26.44 -11.74 -20.23
C ARG A 332 -27.31 -11.14 -21.33
N LYS A 333 -27.29 -9.80 -21.42
CA LYS A 333 -28.13 -8.97 -22.27
C LYS A 333 -27.28 -7.84 -22.85
N VAL A 334 -27.35 -7.62 -24.17
CA VAL A 334 -26.51 -6.63 -24.87
C VAL A 334 -26.82 -5.21 -24.40
N GLU A 335 -28.06 -4.94 -24.00
CA GLU A 335 -28.53 -3.65 -23.50
C GLU A 335 -27.78 -3.21 -22.22
N GLN A 336 -27.17 -4.15 -21.49
CA GLN A 336 -26.39 -3.85 -20.29
C GLN A 336 -25.03 -3.22 -20.58
N VAL A 337 -24.50 -3.39 -21.80
CA VAL A 337 -23.12 -3.00 -22.16
C VAL A 337 -22.89 -1.50 -21.97
N GLN A 338 -23.82 -0.66 -22.43
CA GLN A 338 -23.70 0.79 -22.30
C GLN A 338 -23.59 1.23 -20.84
N GLY A 339 -24.40 0.62 -19.95
CA GLY A 339 -24.36 0.88 -18.51
C GLY A 339 -23.03 0.45 -17.88
N ILE A 340 -22.49 -0.71 -18.28
CA ILE A 340 -21.18 -1.20 -17.81
C ILE A 340 -20.07 -0.23 -18.21
N LEU A 341 -20.00 0.14 -19.49
CA LEU A 341 -18.97 1.05 -20.00
C LEU A 341 -19.05 2.42 -19.33
N LYS A 342 -20.27 2.94 -19.10
CA LYS A 342 -20.49 4.18 -18.36
C LYS A 342 -19.95 4.09 -16.93
N ASP A 343 -20.19 2.99 -16.23
CA ASP A 343 -19.71 2.82 -14.87
C ASP A 343 -18.19 2.60 -14.81
N VAL A 344 -17.61 1.87 -15.76
CA VAL A 344 -16.14 1.73 -15.89
C VAL A 344 -15.49 3.09 -16.18
N ALA A 345 -16.10 3.91 -17.05
CA ALA A 345 -15.64 5.27 -17.33
C ALA A 345 -15.67 6.15 -16.07
N LYS A 346 -16.71 6.06 -15.23
CA LYS A 346 -16.76 6.79 -13.95
C LYS A 346 -15.61 6.43 -13.01
N ILE A 347 -15.12 5.19 -13.03
CA ILE A 347 -13.94 4.81 -12.22
C ILE A 347 -12.69 5.55 -12.71
N TYR A 348 -12.57 5.80 -14.03
CA TYR A 348 -11.50 6.62 -14.60
C TYR A 348 -11.60 8.12 -14.25
N ASP A 349 -12.80 8.65 -13.97
CA ASP A 349 -13.00 10.07 -13.63
C ASP A 349 -12.10 10.54 -12.48
N PHE A 350 -11.80 9.65 -11.53
CA PHE A 350 -10.89 9.97 -10.44
C PHE A 350 -9.48 10.30 -10.94
N LEU A 351 -8.97 9.54 -11.92
CA LEU A 351 -7.64 9.76 -12.50
C LEU A 351 -7.61 11.00 -13.40
N THR A 352 -8.68 11.27 -14.15
CA THR A 352 -8.78 12.47 -15.00
C THR A 352 -8.91 13.75 -14.18
N LYS A 353 -9.73 13.75 -13.12
CA LYS A 353 -9.84 14.86 -12.16
C LYS A 353 -8.51 15.15 -11.45
N GLN A 354 -7.71 14.11 -11.16
CA GLN A 354 -6.37 14.27 -10.61
C GLN A 354 -5.31 14.65 -11.65
N ARG A 355 -5.68 14.81 -12.93
CA ARG A 355 -4.76 15.06 -14.06
C ARG A 355 -3.65 14.00 -14.17
N LYS A 356 -3.95 12.77 -13.74
CA LYS A 356 -3.07 11.60 -13.89
C LYS A 356 -3.28 10.87 -15.21
N MET A 357 -4.38 11.15 -15.89
CA MET A 357 -4.75 10.61 -17.19
C MET A 357 -5.59 11.65 -17.94
N THR A 358 -5.45 11.69 -19.26
CA THR A 358 -6.22 12.52 -20.18
C THR A 358 -7.49 11.80 -20.65
N GLN A 359 -8.48 12.54 -21.16
CA GLN A 359 -9.69 11.91 -21.68
C GLN A 359 -9.39 10.98 -22.86
N SER A 360 -8.53 11.40 -23.79
CA SER A 360 -8.13 10.56 -24.93
C SER A 360 -7.44 9.26 -24.49
N GLU A 361 -6.66 9.27 -23.41
CA GLU A 361 -6.10 8.04 -22.85
C GLU A 361 -7.19 7.13 -22.28
N VAL A 362 -8.22 7.68 -21.61
CA VAL A 362 -9.37 6.91 -21.12
C VAL A 362 -10.13 6.27 -22.28
N ASP A 363 -10.43 7.05 -23.33
CA ASP A 363 -11.16 6.57 -24.51
C ASP A 363 -10.40 5.41 -25.18
N LEU A 364 -9.07 5.52 -25.30
CA LEU A 364 -8.21 4.43 -25.78
C LEU A 364 -8.27 3.17 -24.89
N LYS A 365 -8.38 3.30 -23.57
CA LYS A 365 -8.56 2.14 -22.68
C LYS A 365 -9.94 1.50 -22.82
N LEU A 366 -10.98 2.31 -22.96
CA LEU A 366 -12.36 1.83 -23.15
C LEU A 366 -12.55 1.13 -24.51
N ASN A 367 -11.90 1.62 -25.57
CA ASN A 367 -11.94 1.00 -26.91
C ASN A 367 -11.31 -0.41 -26.97
N LYS A 368 -10.57 -0.82 -25.95
CA LYS A 368 -10.06 -2.20 -25.81
C LYS A 368 -11.12 -3.19 -25.34
N ILE A 369 -12.27 -2.70 -24.86
CA ILE A 369 -13.33 -3.52 -24.29
C ILE A 369 -14.29 -3.93 -25.40
N SER A 370 -14.25 -5.21 -25.75
CA SER A 370 -15.23 -5.87 -26.60
C SER A 370 -16.26 -6.62 -25.73
N TYR A 371 -17.43 -6.95 -26.29
CA TYR A 371 -18.47 -7.68 -25.58
C TYR A 371 -19.03 -8.84 -26.39
N THR A 372 -19.65 -9.79 -25.69
CA THR A 372 -20.40 -10.88 -26.30
C THR A 372 -21.55 -11.29 -25.38
N GLN A 373 -22.67 -11.71 -25.96
CA GLN A 373 -23.75 -12.37 -25.24
C GLN A 373 -23.55 -13.89 -25.16
N HIS A 374 -22.86 -14.45 -26.16
CA HIS A 374 -22.62 -15.88 -26.33
C HIS A 374 -21.23 -16.28 -25.82
N PHE A 375 -21.01 -17.58 -25.60
CA PHE A 375 -19.69 -18.13 -25.26
C PHE A 375 -18.79 -18.34 -26.48
N ASP A 376 -19.25 -17.97 -27.69
CA ASP A 376 -18.46 -18.07 -28.91
C ASP A 376 -17.44 -16.92 -29.05
N GLY A 377 -16.37 -17.18 -29.81
CA GLY A 377 -15.31 -16.20 -30.05
C GLY A 377 -14.34 -16.02 -28.88
N LEU A 378 -14.31 -16.94 -27.92
CA LEU A 378 -13.40 -16.89 -26.76
C LEU A 378 -12.05 -17.62 -27.01
N LYS A 379 -11.78 -18.09 -28.23
CA LYS A 379 -10.56 -18.84 -28.55
C LYS A 379 -9.26 -18.05 -28.36
N SER A 380 -9.28 -16.72 -28.42
CA SER A 380 -8.07 -15.91 -28.18
C SER A 380 -7.84 -15.58 -26.70
N THR A 381 -8.76 -15.98 -25.81
CA THR A 381 -8.70 -15.72 -24.38
C THR A 381 -7.63 -16.58 -23.73
N GLN A 382 -6.73 -15.94 -22.98
CA GLN A 382 -5.69 -16.60 -22.22
C GLN A 382 -6.06 -16.74 -20.74
N PHE A 383 -6.90 -15.81 -20.24
CA PHE A 383 -7.37 -15.79 -18.86
C PHE A 383 -8.84 -15.37 -18.82
N ALA A 384 -9.70 -16.25 -18.33
CA ALA A 384 -11.12 -15.99 -18.15
C ALA A 384 -11.43 -15.90 -16.66
N ILE A 385 -11.94 -14.76 -16.17
CA ILE A 385 -12.32 -14.59 -14.77
C ILE A 385 -13.83 -14.49 -14.60
N GLU A 386 -14.35 -15.32 -13.71
CA GLU A 386 -15.75 -15.38 -13.36
C GLU A 386 -16.03 -14.55 -12.09
N ALA A 387 -17.05 -13.69 -12.18
CA ALA A 387 -17.53 -12.80 -11.12
C ALA A 387 -19.08 -12.67 -11.19
N ILE A 388 -19.76 -13.81 -11.28
CA ILE A 388 -21.22 -13.94 -11.24
C ILE A 388 -21.70 -14.08 -9.78
N ILE A 389 -22.99 -14.35 -9.62
CA ILE A 389 -23.59 -14.60 -8.30
C ILE A 389 -22.90 -15.77 -7.57
N GLU A 390 -22.91 -15.71 -6.24
CA GLU A 390 -22.32 -16.73 -5.36
C GLU A 390 -23.24 -17.94 -5.24
N ASP A 391 -23.36 -18.70 -6.33
CA ASP A 391 -24.14 -19.93 -6.46
C ASP A 391 -23.26 -21.01 -7.11
N GLU A 392 -23.05 -22.13 -6.41
CA GLU A 392 -22.12 -23.18 -6.84
C GLU A 392 -22.52 -23.78 -8.20
N LYS A 393 -23.81 -24.07 -8.38
CA LYS A 393 -24.32 -24.68 -9.62
C LYS A 393 -24.15 -23.75 -10.81
N ALA A 394 -24.55 -22.49 -10.70
CA ALA A 394 -24.41 -21.50 -11.76
C ALA A 394 -22.93 -21.27 -12.14
N LYS A 395 -22.02 -21.33 -11.17
CA LYS A 395 -20.57 -21.24 -11.39
C LYS A 395 -20.04 -22.45 -12.15
N LYS A 396 -20.31 -23.67 -11.67
CA LYS A 396 -19.91 -24.93 -12.34
C LYS A 396 -20.43 -25.02 -13.77
N GLU A 397 -21.72 -24.70 -14.01
CA GLU A 397 -22.28 -24.64 -15.36
C GLU A 397 -21.58 -23.62 -16.27
N THR A 398 -21.12 -22.50 -15.70
CA THR A 398 -20.36 -21.48 -16.43
C THR A 398 -18.97 -21.99 -16.78
N TYR A 399 -18.29 -22.69 -15.86
CA TYR A 399 -16.96 -23.23 -16.10
C TYR A 399 -16.98 -24.33 -17.15
N ALA A 400 -17.97 -25.23 -17.14
CA ALA A 400 -18.14 -26.26 -18.17
C ALA A 400 -18.29 -25.64 -19.58
N LYS A 401 -19.08 -24.57 -19.70
CA LYS A 401 -19.24 -23.83 -20.97
C LYS A 401 -17.97 -23.10 -21.41
N LEU A 402 -17.20 -22.57 -20.45
CA LEU A 402 -15.91 -21.96 -20.73
C LEU A 402 -14.90 -22.99 -21.22
N GLU A 403 -14.80 -24.14 -20.54
CA GLU A 403 -13.87 -25.21 -20.88
C GLU A 403 -14.11 -25.75 -22.31
N GLU A 404 -15.36 -25.78 -22.78
CA GLU A 404 -15.69 -26.17 -24.15
C GLU A 404 -15.21 -25.15 -25.21
N LYS A 405 -15.22 -23.85 -24.89
CA LYS A 405 -15.00 -22.77 -25.87
C LYS A 405 -13.61 -22.14 -25.82
N LEU A 406 -12.93 -22.24 -24.70
CA LEU A 406 -11.56 -21.75 -24.51
C LEU A 406 -10.53 -22.70 -25.12
N ASN A 407 -9.31 -22.21 -25.33
CA ASN A 407 -8.20 -23.10 -25.66
C ASN A 407 -7.82 -23.95 -24.44
N LYS A 408 -7.24 -25.14 -24.68
CA LYS A 408 -6.76 -26.05 -23.63
C LYS A 408 -5.75 -25.44 -22.64
N HIS A 409 -5.07 -24.36 -23.01
CA HIS A 409 -4.07 -23.67 -22.18
C HIS A 409 -4.61 -22.38 -21.53
N ALA A 410 -5.89 -22.07 -21.72
CA ALA A 410 -6.50 -20.89 -21.11
C ALA A 410 -6.77 -21.15 -19.63
N ILE A 411 -6.47 -20.15 -18.80
CA ILE A 411 -6.74 -20.22 -17.37
C ILE A 411 -8.19 -19.80 -17.11
N ILE A 412 -8.90 -20.59 -16.32
CA ILE A 412 -10.22 -20.23 -15.77
C ILE A 412 -10.02 -19.82 -14.31
N ALA A 413 -10.32 -18.57 -14.00
CA ALA A 413 -10.23 -18.01 -12.67
C ALA A 413 -11.62 -17.72 -12.09
N THR A 414 -11.77 -17.84 -10.77
CA THR A 414 -13.02 -17.52 -10.06
C THR A 414 -12.80 -16.47 -8.98
N ASN A 415 -13.61 -15.41 -8.99
CA ASN A 415 -13.71 -14.42 -7.92
C ASN A 415 -14.83 -14.81 -6.94
N THR A 416 -14.75 -16.01 -6.39
CA THR A 416 -15.57 -16.45 -5.25
C THR A 416 -14.96 -15.94 -3.95
N SER A 417 -15.78 -15.75 -2.92
CA SER A 417 -15.36 -15.29 -1.60
C SER A 417 -15.57 -16.34 -0.51
N SER A 418 -16.33 -17.40 -0.80
CA SER A 418 -16.81 -18.32 0.23
C SER A 418 -17.01 -19.76 -0.21
N ILE A 419 -16.94 -20.07 -1.51
CA ILE A 419 -17.05 -21.44 -2.00
C ILE A 419 -15.65 -22.01 -2.19
N SER A 420 -15.44 -23.25 -1.73
CA SER A 420 -14.17 -23.96 -1.89
C SER A 420 -13.77 -24.07 -3.37
N ILE A 421 -12.52 -23.70 -3.66
CA ILE A 421 -11.93 -23.82 -5.00
C ILE A 421 -11.82 -25.29 -5.40
N ASN A 422 -11.48 -26.17 -4.46
CA ASN A 422 -11.46 -27.62 -4.71
C ASN A 422 -12.84 -28.13 -5.16
N THR A 423 -13.91 -27.73 -4.46
CA THR A 423 -15.29 -28.09 -4.85
C THR A 423 -15.65 -27.57 -6.24
N LEU A 424 -15.33 -26.31 -6.54
CA LEU A 424 -15.62 -25.69 -7.84
C LEU A 424 -14.85 -26.34 -9.00
N SER A 425 -13.62 -26.80 -8.74
CA SER A 425 -12.76 -27.44 -9.75
C SER A 425 -13.12 -28.89 -10.04
N SER A 426 -13.87 -29.56 -9.15
CA SER A 426 -14.05 -31.02 -9.16
C SER A 426 -14.57 -31.61 -10.48
N GLU A 427 -15.42 -30.88 -11.21
CA GLU A 427 -16.08 -31.30 -12.44
C GLU A 427 -15.37 -30.84 -13.72
N LEU A 428 -14.28 -30.06 -13.60
CA LEU A 428 -13.48 -29.63 -14.75
C LEU A 428 -12.60 -30.75 -15.28
N LYS A 429 -12.34 -30.75 -16.59
CA LYS A 429 -11.40 -31.65 -17.26
C LYS A 429 -9.97 -31.15 -17.13
N ASN A 430 -9.74 -29.84 -17.30
CA ASN A 430 -8.42 -29.21 -17.24
C ASN A 430 -8.23 -28.45 -15.92
N LYS A 431 -8.25 -29.20 -14.81
CA LYS A 431 -8.20 -28.64 -13.45
C LYS A 431 -6.89 -27.92 -13.14
N GLU A 432 -5.82 -28.27 -13.83
CA GLU A 432 -4.51 -27.64 -13.73
C GLU A 432 -4.49 -26.17 -14.16
N ASN A 433 -5.51 -25.75 -14.92
CA ASN A 433 -5.72 -24.39 -15.40
C ASN A 433 -6.84 -23.65 -14.65
N PHE A 434 -7.32 -24.19 -13.52
CA PHE A 434 -8.35 -23.55 -12.70
C PHE A 434 -7.76 -22.96 -11.42
N ILE A 435 -8.11 -21.72 -11.08
CA ILE A 435 -7.55 -21.03 -9.90
C ILE A 435 -8.54 -20.03 -9.26
N GLY A 436 -8.52 -19.91 -7.94
CA GLY A 436 -9.23 -18.83 -7.24
C GLY A 436 -8.46 -17.52 -7.31
N VAL A 437 -9.16 -16.41 -7.61
CA VAL A 437 -8.61 -15.04 -7.60
C VAL A 437 -9.62 -14.12 -6.95
N HIS A 438 -9.48 -13.93 -5.64
CA HIS A 438 -10.38 -13.14 -4.82
C HIS A 438 -9.89 -11.70 -4.72
N PHE A 439 -10.60 -10.80 -5.41
CA PHE A 439 -10.42 -9.36 -5.34
C PHE A 439 -11.22 -8.74 -4.19
N PHE A 440 -10.70 -7.66 -3.62
CA PHE A 440 -11.39 -6.88 -2.61
C PHE A 440 -12.10 -5.65 -3.21
N ASN A 441 -13.30 -5.36 -2.72
CA ASN A 441 -14.07 -4.18 -3.13
C ASN A 441 -13.63 -2.93 -2.34
N PRO A 442 -13.41 -1.76 -2.98
CA PRO A 442 -13.37 -1.51 -4.42
C PRO A 442 -12.07 -1.96 -5.10
N VAL A 443 -12.21 -2.64 -6.25
CA VAL A 443 -11.07 -3.19 -7.02
C VAL A 443 -10.09 -2.11 -7.46
N ASN A 444 -10.50 -0.85 -7.62
CA ASN A 444 -9.57 0.23 -8.01
C ASN A 444 -8.74 0.80 -6.86
N MET A 445 -9.10 0.50 -5.61
CA MET A 445 -8.43 1.02 -4.42
C MET A 445 -7.64 -0.05 -3.67
N MET A 446 -8.18 -1.27 -3.58
CA MET A 446 -7.57 -2.34 -2.80
C MET A 446 -6.39 -2.97 -3.55
N PRO A 447 -5.16 -2.95 -3.00
CA PRO A 447 -4.00 -3.53 -3.68
C PRO A 447 -3.95 -5.06 -3.57
N LEU A 448 -4.45 -5.62 -2.45
CA LEU A 448 -4.43 -7.05 -2.15
C LEU A 448 -5.31 -7.85 -3.11
N VAL A 449 -4.84 -9.05 -3.47
CA VAL A 449 -5.63 -10.10 -4.12
C VAL A 449 -5.24 -11.43 -3.50
N GLU A 450 -6.20 -12.23 -3.06
CA GLU A 450 -5.93 -13.60 -2.60
C GLU A 450 -5.98 -14.54 -3.80
N VAL A 451 -4.90 -15.29 -4.03
CA VAL A 451 -4.77 -16.29 -5.09
C VAL A 451 -4.84 -17.67 -4.46
N ILE A 452 -5.85 -18.45 -4.82
CA ILE A 452 -6.22 -19.68 -4.13
C ILE A 452 -6.11 -20.86 -5.10
N PRO A 453 -4.95 -21.53 -5.18
CA PRO A 453 -4.83 -22.74 -5.99
C PRO A 453 -5.66 -23.89 -5.39
N SER A 454 -6.38 -24.62 -6.25
CA SER A 454 -6.85 -25.97 -5.95
C SER A 454 -5.67 -26.94 -5.82
N LYS A 455 -5.91 -28.13 -5.26
CA LYS A 455 -4.92 -29.21 -5.17
C LYS A 455 -4.31 -29.62 -6.53
N GLU A 456 -5.04 -29.42 -7.62
CA GLU A 456 -4.62 -29.82 -8.97
C GLU A 456 -4.03 -28.66 -9.78
N THR A 457 -4.06 -27.42 -9.26
CA THR A 457 -3.58 -26.23 -9.99
C THR A 457 -2.09 -26.33 -10.30
N SER A 458 -1.71 -26.13 -11.56
CA SER A 458 -0.30 -26.19 -11.92
C SER A 458 0.48 -24.97 -11.42
N LYS A 459 1.79 -25.16 -11.18
CA LYS A 459 2.72 -24.06 -10.90
C LYS A 459 2.75 -23.02 -12.02
N GLU A 460 2.60 -23.45 -13.27
CA GLU A 460 2.52 -22.53 -14.42
C GLU A 460 1.31 -21.60 -14.32
N THR A 461 0.13 -22.13 -13.97
CA THR A 461 -1.10 -21.36 -13.77
C THR A 461 -0.95 -20.35 -12.64
N ILE A 462 -0.35 -20.76 -11.52
CA ILE A 462 -0.06 -19.87 -10.39
C ILE A 462 0.87 -18.74 -10.86
N ASN A 463 2.01 -19.06 -11.46
CA ASN A 463 3.01 -18.08 -11.91
C ASN A 463 2.43 -17.08 -12.94
N LYS A 464 1.67 -17.55 -13.94
CA LYS A 464 1.01 -16.68 -14.92
C LYS A 464 -0.01 -15.74 -14.28
N THR A 465 -0.79 -16.25 -13.33
CA THR A 465 -1.79 -15.46 -12.59
C THR A 465 -1.11 -14.40 -11.73
N MET A 466 -0.06 -14.77 -10.99
CA MET A 466 0.75 -13.84 -10.19
C MET A 466 1.36 -12.75 -11.07
N GLU A 467 2.01 -13.12 -12.18
CA GLU A 467 2.61 -12.18 -13.14
C GLU A 467 1.57 -11.19 -13.69
N LEU A 468 0.40 -11.68 -14.09
CA LEU A 468 -0.70 -10.84 -14.59
C LEU A 468 -1.15 -9.83 -13.52
N LEU A 469 -1.41 -10.28 -12.30
CA LEU A 469 -1.92 -9.42 -11.22
C LEU A 469 -0.87 -8.36 -10.81
N ILE A 470 0.40 -8.76 -10.69
CA ILE A 470 1.50 -7.85 -10.38
C ILE A 470 1.67 -6.80 -11.50
N SER A 471 1.59 -7.21 -12.76
CA SER A 471 1.63 -6.28 -13.91
C SER A 471 0.46 -5.28 -13.91
N CYS A 472 -0.69 -5.67 -13.34
CA CYS A 472 -1.85 -4.82 -13.13
C CYS A 472 -1.72 -3.87 -11.91
N GLY A 473 -0.58 -3.89 -11.20
CA GLY A 473 -0.37 -3.11 -9.99
C GLY A 473 -1.16 -3.62 -8.78
N LYS A 474 -1.48 -4.92 -8.76
CA LYS A 474 -1.97 -5.65 -7.59
C LYS A 474 -0.82 -6.31 -6.85
N THR A 475 -1.06 -6.70 -5.62
CA THR A 475 -0.12 -7.48 -4.82
C THR A 475 -0.81 -8.77 -4.41
N PRO A 476 -0.66 -9.83 -5.22
CA PRO A 476 -1.27 -11.10 -4.92
C PRO A 476 -0.53 -11.83 -3.79
N ILE A 477 -1.28 -12.55 -2.96
CA ILE A 477 -0.75 -13.51 -1.98
C ILE A 477 -1.31 -14.89 -2.29
N ILE A 478 -0.49 -15.93 -2.14
CA ILE A 478 -0.95 -17.31 -2.30
C ILE A 478 -1.53 -17.75 -0.95
N VAL A 479 -2.75 -18.27 -0.98
CA VAL A 479 -3.44 -18.77 0.23
C VAL A 479 -4.07 -20.13 -0.06
N GLY A 480 -4.12 -20.98 0.95
CA GLY A 480 -4.80 -22.27 0.91
C GLY A 480 -6.31 -22.13 0.78
N ASP A 481 -6.94 -23.14 0.20
CA ASP A 481 -8.40 -23.20 0.06
C ASP A 481 -9.07 -23.50 1.40
N CYS A 482 -9.73 -22.51 1.98
CA CYS A 482 -10.52 -22.64 3.21
C CYS A 482 -11.71 -21.68 3.21
N ALA A 483 -12.68 -21.94 4.08
CA ALA A 483 -13.84 -21.05 4.24
C ALA A 483 -13.41 -19.66 4.71
N GLY A 484 -13.67 -18.65 3.87
CA GLY A 484 -13.33 -17.25 4.13
C GLY A 484 -11.87 -16.85 3.83
N PHE A 485 -11.07 -17.76 3.27
CA PHE A 485 -9.64 -17.54 2.97
C PHE A 485 -8.88 -16.96 4.17
N ILE A 486 -8.03 -15.93 3.98
CA ILE A 486 -7.31 -15.30 5.10
C ILE A 486 -8.11 -14.12 5.64
N VAL A 487 -8.43 -13.14 4.80
CA VAL A 487 -8.95 -11.86 5.28
C VAL A 487 -10.33 -11.99 5.92
N ASN A 488 -11.29 -12.66 5.27
CA ASN A 488 -12.65 -12.75 5.82
C ASN A 488 -12.69 -13.67 7.04
N ARG A 489 -11.94 -14.77 7.00
CA ARG A 489 -11.81 -15.73 8.10
C ARG A 489 -11.30 -15.07 9.38
N ILE A 490 -10.32 -14.16 9.27
CA ILE A 490 -9.76 -13.44 10.43
C ILE A 490 -10.64 -12.23 10.82
N LEU A 491 -11.18 -11.48 9.85
CA LEU A 491 -11.93 -10.25 10.13
C LEU A 491 -13.31 -10.48 10.75
N LEU A 492 -14.04 -11.53 10.32
CA LEU A 492 -15.42 -11.69 10.77
C LEU A 492 -15.57 -12.07 12.25
N PRO A 493 -14.71 -12.91 12.85
CA PRO A 493 -14.71 -13.10 14.31
C PRO A 493 -14.60 -11.78 15.08
N TYR A 494 -13.81 -10.83 14.58
CA TYR A 494 -13.70 -9.48 15.16
C TYR A 494 -15.02 -8.69 15.08
N LEU A 495 -15.67 -8.66 13.92
CA LEU A 495 -16.97 -7.97 13.76
C LEU A 495 -18.07 -8.63 14.60
N ASN A 496 -18.04 -9.95 14.69
CA ASN A 496 -18.97 -10.72 15.49
C ASN A 496 -18.76 -10.46 16.98
N GLU A 497 -17.50 -10.47 17.46
CA GLU A 497 -17.20 -10.17 18.85
C GLU A 497 -17.57 -8.74 19.23
N ALA A 498 -17.37 -7.76 18.33
CA ALA A 498 -17.87 -6.40 18.55
C ALA A 498 -19.39 -6.37 18.74
N ALA A 499 -20.16 -7.16 17.98
CA ALA A 499 -21.60 -7.27 18.17
C ALA A 499 -21.97 -7.94 19.51
N VAL A 500 -21.21 -8.95 19.96
CA VAL A 500 -21.40 -9.56 21.30
C VAL A 500 -21.08 -8.57 22.42
N ILE A 501 -20.04 -7.74 22.25
CA ILE A 501 -19.71 -6.67 23.19
C ILE A 501 -20.87 -5.67 23.25
N LEU A 502 -21.44 -5.29 22.10
CA LEU A 502 -22.55 -4.33 22.03
C LEU A 502 -23.82 -4.80 22.75
N GLU A 503 -24.10 -6.11 22.75
CA GLU A 503 -25.20 -6.69 23.54
C GLU A 503 -25.05 -6.43 25.05
N LYS A 504 -23.80 -6.29 25.53
CA LYS A 504 -23.47 -6.03 26.95
C LYS A 504 -22.97 -4.62 27.23
N ASN A 505 -22.65 -3.82 26.22
CA ASN A 505 -22.18 -2.44 26.35
C ASN A 505 -22.86 -1.59 25.27
N PRO A 506 -24.07 -1.03 25.54
CA PRO A 506 -24.98 -0.52 24.53
C PRO A 506 -24.60 0.86 23.96
N ASP A 507 -23.32 1.06 23.61
CA ASP A 507 -22.82 2.28 22.97
C ASP A 507 -22.02 1.98 21.69
N ILE A 508 -22.76 2.02 20.57
CA ILE A 508 -22.23 1.86 19.22
C ILE A 508 -21.13 2.90 18.91
N LYS A 509 -21.29 4.16 19.35
CA LYS A 509 -20.32 5.22 19.04
C LYS A 509 -19.04 5.04 19.83
N HIS A 510 -19.16 4.66 21.09
CA HIS A 510 -18.02 4.42 21.96
C HIS A 510 -17.15 3.27 21.46
N ILE A 511 -17.74 2.09 21.18
CA ILE A 511 -17.00 0.93 20.63
C ILE A 511 -16.33 1.30 19.30
N ASP A 512 -17.06 1.97 18.39
CA ASP A 512 -16.47 2.43 17.12
C ASP A 512 -15.29 3.40 17.34
N LYS A 513 -15.38 4.27 18.34
CA LYS A 513 -14.34 5.23 18.68
C LYS A 513 -13.11 4.52 19.27
N VAL A 514 -13.30 3.62 20.24
CA VAL A 514 -12.21 2.88 20.89
C VAL A 514 -11.38 2.11 19.86
N ILE A 515 -12.03 1.38 18.94
CA ILE A 515 -11.31 0.63 17.90
C ILE A 515 -10.67 1.55 16.85
N LYS A 516 -11.29 2.69 16.54
CA LYS A 516 -10.67 3.68 15.65
C LYS A 516 -9.44 4.34 16.29
N ASP A 517 -9.52 4.68 17.57
CA ASP A 517 -8.42 5.27 18.34
C ASP A 517 -7.26 4.28 18.48
N PHE A 518 -7.54 2.97 18.62
CA PHE A 518 -6.53 1.92 18.55
C PHE A 518 -5.75 1.96 17.23
N GLY A 519 -6.38 2.32 16.11
CA GLY A 519 -5.71 2.51 14.82
C GLY A 519 -6.43 1.91 13.61
N MET A 520 -7.56 1.23 13.80
CA MET A 520 -8.36 0.73 12.67
C MET A 520 -8.93 1.90 11.87
N PRO A 521 -9.07 1.78 10.53
CA PRO A 521 -9.52 2.89 9.68
C PRO A 521 -10.97 3.28 9.95
N MET A 522 -11.77 2.31 10.43
CA MET A 522 -13.17 2.45 10.79
C MET A 522 -13.44 1.62 12.04
N GLY A 523 -14.39 2.04 12.87
CA GLY A 523 -14.94 1.19 13.92
C GLY A 523 -15.73 0.01 13.34
N PRO A 524 -15.93 -1.08 14.11
CA PRO A 524 -16.53 -2.31 13.63
C PRO A 524 -17.93 -2.11 13.02
N PHE A 525 -18.76 -1.24 13.58
CA PHE A 525 -20.13 -1.03 13.10
C PHE A 525 -20.16 -0.15 11.85
N THR A 526 -19.31 0.87 11.78
CA THR A 526 -19.10 1.62 10.53
C THR A 526 -18.60 0.71 9.41
N LEU A 527 -17.70 -0.22 9.73
CA LEU A 527 -17.18 -1.19 8.77
C LEU A 527 -18.27 -2.14 8.30
N ALA A 528 -19.05 -2.71 9.22
CA ALA A 528 -20.19 -3.59 8.91
C ALA A 528 -21.21 -2.89 8.00
N ASP A 529 -21.57 -1.63 8.28
CA ASP A 529 -22.49 -0.86 7.44
C ASP A 529 -21.90 -0.54 6.06
N THR A 530 -20.59 -0.34 5.97
CA THR A 530 -19.90 0.00 4.71
C THR A 530 -19.76 -1.22 3.80
N VAL A 531 -19.42 -2.38 4.36
CA VAL A 531 -19.33 -3.65 3.62
C VAL A 531 -20.73 -4.13 3.25
N GLY A 532 -21.68 -4.00 4.17
CA GLY A 532 -23.04 -4.50 4.05
C GLY A 532 -23.30 -5.62 5.05
N ILE A 533 -24.30 -5.41 5.92
CA ILE A 533 -24.65 -6.35 7.00
C ILE A 533 -25.08 -7.71 6.45
N ASP A 534 -25.76 -7.74 5.31
CA ASP A 534 -26.20 -8.97 4.65
C ASP A 534 -25.05 -9.82 4.12
N ILE A 535 -23.98 -9.18 3.62
CA ILE A 535 -22.78 -9.87 3.16
C ILE A 535 -22.05 -10.44 4.37
N GLY A 536 -21.84 -9.63 5.40
CA GLY A 536 -21.21 -10.06 6.65
C GLY A 536 -21.97 -11.23 7.29
N TYR A 537 -23.30 -11.16 7.34
CA TYR A 537 -24.15 -12.21 7.91
C TYR A 537 -24.06 -13.53 7.12
N LYS A 538 -24.09 -13.47 5.78
CA LYS A 538 -23.95 -14.67 4.93
C LYS A 538 -22.61 -15.35 5.13
N VAL A 539 -21.52 -14.57 5.12
CA VAL A 539 -20.18 -15.13 5.31
C VAL A 539 -20.01 -15.65 6.75
N ALA A 540 -20.57 -14.98 7.76
CA ALA A 540 -20.58 -15.48 9.13
C ALA A 540 -21.29 -16.84 9.25
N HIS A 541 -22.35 -17.09 8.48
CA HIS A 541 -23.00 -18.40 8.42
C HIS A 541 -22.10 -19.47 7.82
N ILE A 542 -21.41 -19.16 6.72
CA ILE A 542 -20.46 -20.09 6.07
C ILE A 542 -19.29 -20.43 7.01
N LEU A 543 -18.79 -19.43 7.74
CA LEU A 543 -17.76 -19.63 8.75
C LEU A 543 -18.28 -20.46 9.93
N ASN A 544 -19.50 -20.21 10.40
CA ASN A 544 -20.10 -20.99 11.47
C ASN A 544 -20.36 -22.45 11.06
N GLU A 545 -20.80 -22.71 9.83
CA GLU A 545 -20.95 -24.06 9.29
C GLU A 545 -19.59 -24.79 9.19
N SER A 546 -18.52 -24.05 8.85
CA SER A 546 -17.19 -24.62 8.65
C SER A 546 -16.41 -24.84 9.96
N TYR A 547 -16.55 -23.93 10.92
CA TYR A 547 -15.74 -23.91 12.15
C TYR A 547 -16.56 -24.11 13.45
N GLY A 548 -17.89 -24.18 13.36
CA GLY A 548 -18.79 -24.49 14.47
C GLY A 548 -18.72 -23.50 15.63
N ARG A 549 -18.58 -24.04 16.84
CA ARG A 549 -18.59 -23.27 18.11
C ARG A 549 -17.47 -22.24 18.23
N ARG A 550 -16.39 -22.39 17.46
CA ARG A 550 -15.28 -21.43 17.38
C ARG A 550 -15.70 -20.10 16.75
N MET A 551 -16.66 -20.11 15.82
CA MET A 551 -17.17 -18.92 15.13
C MET A 551 -18.70 -18.83 15.25
N PRO A 552 -19.24 -18.59 16.45
CA PRO A 552 -20.67 -18.47 16.64
C PRO A 552 -21.18 -17.15 16.05
N ILE A 553 -22.44 -17.11 15.63
CA ILE A 553 -23.06 -15.87 15.13
C ILE A 553 -23.71 -15.13 16.32
N ALA A 554 -23.38 -13.86 16.50
CA ALA A 554 -23.98 -13.01 17.53
C ALA A 554 -25.50 -12.90 17.33
N SER A 555 -26.24 -12.94 18.44
CA SER A 555 -27.71 -12.92 18.39
C SER A 555 -28.23 -11.61 17.79
N LEU A 556 -27.56 -10.50 18.11
CA LEU A 556 -27.85 -9.17 17.61
C LEU A 556 -27.72 -9.08 16.10
N LEU A 557 -26.68 -9.68 15.49
CA LEU A 557 -26.52 -9.67 14.03
C LEU A 557 -27.67 -10.41 13.34
N THR A 558 -28.14 -11.50 13.94
CA THR A 558 -29.31 -12.23 13.44
C THR A 558 -30.57 -11.36 13.49
N LYS A 559 -30.84 -10.68 14.61
CA LYS A 559 -32.00 -9.78 14.76
C LYS A 559 -31.95 -8.59 13.79
N ILE A 560 -30.79 -7.96 13.66
CA ILE A 560 -30.58 -6.82 12.75
C ILE A 560 -30.87 -7.21 11.30
N TYR A 561 -30.36 -8.36 10.85
CA TYR A 561 -30.52 -8.78 9.47
C TYR A 561 -31.89 -9.42 9.18
N LYS A 562 -32.35 -10.37 10.00
CA LYS A 562 -33.60 -11.10 9.75
C LYS A 562 -34.84 -10.30 10.13
N ASP A 563 -34.83 -9.66 11.30
CA ASP A 563 -36.02 -9.01 11.85
C ASP A 563 -36.13 -7.57 11.36
N LEU A 564 -35.06 -6.78 11.49
CA LEU A 564 -35.04 -5.37 11.09
C LEU A 564 -34.70 -5.14 9.60
N LYS A 565 -34.19 -6.16 8.88
CA LYS A 565 -33.82 -6.09 7.46
C LYS A 565 -32.86 -4.94 7.11
N LEU A 566 -31.98 -4.59 8.04
CA LEU A 566 -31.02 -3.51 7.84
C LEU A 566 -29.82 -4.02 7.02
N LEU A 567 -29.44 -3.28 5.99
CA LEU A 567 -28.40 -3.70 5.03
C LEU A 567 -27.15 -2.81 5.06
N GLY A 568 -27.14 -1.75 5.88
CA GLY A 568 -26.05 -0.79 6.00
C GLY A 568 -26.17 0.39 5.04
N LYS A 569 -25.03 0.93 4.63
CA LYS A 569 -24.94 2.17 3.83
C LYS A 569 -25.66 2.08 2.48
N LYS A 570 -25.77 0.89 1.89
CA LYS A 570 -26.45 0.66 0.61
C LYS A 570 -27.97 0.85 0.66
N SER A 571 -28.58 0.66 1.83
CA SER A 571 -30.00 0.94 2.11
C SER A 571 -30.18 2.22 2.94
N ASN A 572 -29.10 2.99 3.16
CA ASN A 572 -29.03 4.13 4.06
C ASN A 572 -29.33 3.82 5.54
N GLU A 573 -29.46 2.55 5.94
CA GLU A 573 -29.84 2.14 7.29
C GLU A 573 -29.15 0.81 7.69
N GLY A 574 -28.46 0.86 8.83
CA GLY A 574 -27.67 -0.21 9.44
C GLY A 574 -27.54 0.00 10.94
N PHE A 575 -26.36 -0.20 11.52
CA PHE A 575 -26.04 0.28 12.88
C PHE A 575 -26.17 1.81 12.97
N TYR A 576 -25.95 2.49 11.84
CA TYR A 576 -26.19 3.90 11.66
C TYR A 576 -27.27 4.16 10.59
N THR A 577 -27.89 5.33 10.68
CA THR A 577 -28.72 5.89 9.62
C THR A 577 -27.91 6.93 8.84
N TYR A 578 -28.06 6.93 7.52
CA TYR A 578 -27.28 7.73 6.59
C TYR A 578 -28.22 8.67 5.81
N LYS A 579 -28.13 9.98 6.08
CA LYS A 579 -28.91 11.00 5.37
C LYS A 579 -27.95 12.00 4.71
N GLY A 580 -27.61 11.72 3.45
CA GLY A 580 -26.52 12.42 2.76
C GLY A 580 -25.19 12.14 3.48
N ASP A 581 -24.51 13.20 3.92
CA ASP A 581 -23.26 13.09 4.68
C ASP A 581 -23.46 12.93 6.20
N LYS A 582 -24.71 13.02 6.70
CA LYS A 582 -25.00 12.85 8.13
C LYS A 582 -25.08 11.37 8.49
N LYS A 583 -24.34 11.00 9.54
CA LYS A 583 -24.28 9.67 10.15
C LYS A 583 -24.80 9.76 11.59
N GLU A 584 -25.90 9.09 11.90
CA GLU A 584 -26.52 9.07 13.23
C GLU A 584 -26.77 7.62 13.70
N VAL A 585 -26.72 7.37 15.00
CA VAL A 585 -26.96 6.02 15.56
C VAL A 585 -28.40 5.60 15.25
N ASN A 586 -28.57 4.35 14.80
CA ASN A 586 -29.89 3.84 14.48
C ASN A 586 -30.65 3.46 15.77
N LYS A 587 -31.73 4.19 16.04
CA LYS A 587 -32.58 3.98 17.22
C LYS A 587 -33.23 2.59 17.26
N ASN A 588 -33.49 2.00 16.10
CA ASN A 588 -34.07 0.65 16.01
C ASN A 588 -33.09 -0.41 16.50
N VAL A 589 -31.78 -0.19 16.30
CA VAL A 589 -30.74 -1.09 16.81
C VAL A 589 -30.57 -0.90 18.31
N THR A 590 -30.51 0.35 18.80
CA THR A 590 -30.38 0.60 20.24
C THR A 590 -31.58 0.10 21.04
N ALA A 591 -32.78 0.05 20.45
CA ALA A 591 -33.97 -0.51 21.09
C ALA A 591 -33.90 -2.03 21.32
N LEU A 592 -32.98 -2.73 20.65
CA LEU A 592 -32.74 -4.17 20.85
C LEU A 592 -31.75 -4.46 21.99
N LEU A 593 -31.06 -3.42 22.49
CA LEU A 593 -29.97 -3.57 23.47
C LEU A 593 -30.52 -3.45 24.89
N ASP A 594 -29.99 -4.26 25.80
CA ASP A 594 -30.30 -4.13 27.22
C ASP A 594 -29.55 -2.93 27.81
N THR A 595 -30.25 -2.07 28.54
CA THR A 595 -29.67 -0.90 29.19
C THR A 595 -29.11 -1.20 30.58
N ASN A 596 -29.42 -2.37 31.16
CA ASN A 596 -28.97 -2.77 32.50
C ASN A 596 -27.69 -3.61 32.47
N THR A 597 -26.67 -3.14 31.77
CA THR A 597 -25.46 -3.92 31.55
C THR A 597 -24.20 -3.26 32.12
N LYS A 598 -23.19 -4.09 32.41
CA LYS A 598 -21.91 -3.65 32.97
C LYS A 598 -21.11 -2.88 31.91
N ILE A 599 -20.58 -1.71 32.29
CA ILE A 599 -19.61 -0.99 31.45
C ILE A 599 -18.36 -1.85 31.29
N ILE A 600 -18.02 -2.16 30.05
CA ILE A 600 -16.81 -2.90 29.68
C ILE A 600 -15.69 -1.87 29.47
N ASP A 601 -14.51 -2.13 30.01
CA ASP A 601 -13.35 -1.25 29.88
C ASP A 601 -12.83 -1.18 28.44
N ASP A 602 -12.34 -0.01 28.02
CA ASP A 602 -11.80 0.22 26.66
C ASP A 602 -10.70 -0.78 26.31
N LYS A 603 -9.83 -1.14 27.27
CA LYS A 603 -8.78 -2.14 27.05
C LYS A 603 -9.37 -3.51 26.81
N GLU A 604 -10.41 -3.90 27.54
CA GLU A 604 -11.09 -5.18 27.35
C GLU A 604 -11.79 -5.26 25.97
N ILE A 605 -12.40 -4.16 25.52
CA ILE A 605 -13.00 -4.07 24.16
C ILE A 605 -11.92 -4.34 23.11
N ILE A 606 -10.77 -3.67 23.22
CA ILE A 606 -9.63 -3.84 22.30
C ILE A 606 -9.10 -5.28 22.38
N GLU A 607 -8.81 -5.80 23.57
CA GLU A 607 -8.25 -7.14 23.76
C GLU A 607 -9.17 -8.20 23.16
N ARG A 608 -10.48 -8.20 23.47
CA ARG A 608 -11.43 -9.18 22.91
C ARG A 608 -11.50 -9.12 21.39
N CYS A 609 -11.57 -7.91 20.84
CA CYS A 609 -11.65 -7.68 19.39
C CYS A 609 -10.35 -8.07 18.65
N ILE A 610 -9.18 -7.76 19.21
CA ILE A 610 -7.90 -7.97 18.55
C ILE A 610 -7.37 -9.39 18.81
N TYR A 611 -7.50 -9.93 20.02
CA TYR A 611 -6.93 -11.23 20.37
C TYR A 611 -7.66 -12.38 19.68
N ILE A 612 -8.96 -12.24 19.41
CA ILE A 612 -9.67 -13.23 18.58
C ILE A 612 -9.12 -13.28 17.14
N MET A 613 -8.71 -12.13 16.58
CA MET A 613 -8.04 -12.09 15.27
C MET A 613 -6.64 -12.70 15.33
N ILE A 614 -5.86 -12.42 16.38
CA ILE A 614 -4.53 -13.02 16.57
C ILE A 614 -4.64 -14.54 16.70
N ASN A 615 -5.61 -15.02 17.48
CA ASN A 615 -5.88 -16.43 17.66
C ASN A 615 -6.23 -17.08 16.32
N GLU A 616 -7.09 -16.45 15.53
CA GLU A 616 -7.48 -16.95 14.22
C GLU A 616 -6.34 -16.90 13.19
N ALA A 617 -5.51 -15.87 13.22
CA ALA A 617 -4.28 -15.76 12.42
C ALA A 617 -3.31 -16.91 12.73
N SER A 618 -3.12 -17.23 14.01
CA SER A 618 -2.31 -18.37 14.43
C SER A 618 -2.85 -19.69 13.88
N ARG A 619 -4.17 -19.88 13.85
CA ARG A 619 -4.78 -21.09 13.29
C ARG A 619 -4.64 -21.17 11.77
N CYS A 620 -4.62 -20.04 11.07
CA CYS A 620 -4.33 -20.02 9.63
C CYS A 620 -2.91 -20.52 9.31
N LEU A 621 -1.92 -20.24 10.18
CA LEU A 621 -0.57 -20.79 10.07
C LEU A 621 -0.54 -22.28 10.40
N GLU A 622 -1.18 -22.66 11.52
CA GLU A 622 -1.27 -24.06 11.95
C GLU A 622 -1.92 -24.98 10.91
N GLU A 623 -2.97 -24.50 10.25
CA GLU A 623 -3.71 -25.25 9.24
C GLU A 623 -3.05 -25.19 7.84
N GLY A 624 -1.88 -24.54 7.72
CA GLY A 624 -1.13 -24.44 6.47
C GLY A 624 -1.82 -23.60 5.39
N ILE A 625 -2.71 -22.66 5.77
CA ILE A 625 -3.37 -21.75 4.82
C ILE A 625 -2.35 -20.77 4.23
N VAL A 626 -1.33 -20.40 5.00
CA VAL A 626 -0.17 -19.62 4.55
C VAL A 626 1.08 -20.16 5.23
N GLU A 627 2.22 -20.02 4.55
CA GLU A 627 3.50 -20.57 5.03
C GLU A 627 4.24 -19.60 5.97
N ASP A 628 3.95 -18.30 5.91
CA ASP A 628 4.73 -17.23 6.55
C ASP A 628 3.79 -16.24 7.25
N ALA A 629 4.03 -15.97 8.53
CA ALA A 629 3.27 -15.02 9.35
C ALA A 629 3.24 -13.61 8.74
N ASN A 630 4.29 -13.22 8.01
CA ASN A 630 4.36 -11.93 7.33
C ASN A 630 3.31 -11.79 6.21
N ILE A 631 2.84 -12.90 5.64
CA ILE A 631 1.75 -12.89 4.65
C ILE A 631 0.45 -12.51 5.33
N ILE A 632 0.17 -13.03 6.54
CA ILE A 632 -1.02 -12.66 7.31
C ILE A 632 -0.97 -11.18 7.69
N ASP A 633 0.16 -10.72 8.24
CA ASP A 633 0.35 -9.32 8.59
C ASP A 633 0.11 -8.40 7.38
N PHE A 634 0.70 -8.75 6.23
CA PHE A 634 0.48 -8.02 4.99
C PHE A 634 -0.99 -8.05 4.54
N ALA A 635 -1.64 -9.22 4.58
CA ALA A 635 -3.03 -9.40 4.18
C ALA A 635 -3.98 -8.56 5.04
N MET A 636 -3.78 -8.54 6.36
CA MET A 636 -4.62 -7.78 7.27
C MET A 636 -4.37 -6.28 7.13
N ILE A 637 -3.12 -5.85 6.98
CA ILE A 637 -2.80 -4.43 6.73
C ILE A 637 -3.42 -3.94 5.42
N THR A 638 -3.28 -4.71 4.33
CA THR A 638 -3.69 -4.25 3.00
C THR A 638 -5.14 -4.59 2.63
N GLY A 639 -5.73 -5.59 3.29
CA GLY A 639 -7.09 -6.06 3.09
C GLY A 639 -8.11 -5.42 4.05
N THR A 640 -7.80 -5.33 5.34
CA THR A 640 -8.71 -4.74 6.34
C THR A 640 -8.33 -3.33 6.77
N GLY A 641 -7.09 -2.92 6.48
CA GLY A 641 -6.54 -1.65 6.90
C GLY A 641 -5.95 -1.68 8.32
N PHE A 642 -5.61 -2.86 8.85
CA PHE A 642 -4.93 -2.96 10.15
C PHE A 642 -3.74 -1.96 10.23
N PRO A 643 -3.54 -1.25 11.36
CA PRO A 643 -2.59 -0.15 11.43
C PRO A 643 -1.16 -0.61 11.09
N PRO A 644 -0.57 -0.15 9.96
CA PRO A 644 0.69 -0.70 9.45
C PRO A 644 1.88 -0.39 10.37
N TYR A 645 1.84 0.71 11.12
CA TYR A 645 2.87 1.08 12.09
C TYR A 645 2.89 0.16 13.33
N LYS A 646 1.84 -0.64 13.55
CA LYS A 646 1.83 -1.72 14.54
C LYS A 646 2.28 -3.08 13.96
N GLY A 647 2.72 -3.11 12.69
CA GLY A 647 3.37 -4.27 12.05
C GLY A 647 2.44 -5.35 11.51
N GLY A 648 1.23 -5.48 12.06
CA GLY A 648 0.27 -6.53 11.71
C GLY A 648 -0.21 -7.27 12.96
N LEU A 649 -1.01 -8.33 12.80
CA LEU A 649 -1.53 -9.11 13.92
C LEU A 649 -0.45 -9.93 14.61
N CYS A 650 0.36 -10.66 13.83
CA CYS A 650 1.44 -11.50 14.34
C CYS A 650 2.57 -10.64 14.94
N ALA A 651 2.94 -9.54 14.27
CA ALA A 651 3.90 -8.58 14.83
C ALA A 651 3.41 -7.96 16.15
N LEU A 652 2.14 -7.56 16.22
CA LEU A 652 1.55 -7.06 17.48
C LEU A 652 1.53 -8.14 18.56
N ALA A 653 1.26 -9.39 18.19
CA ALA A 653 1.26 -10.50 19.14
C ALA A 653 2.64 -10.71 19.77
N ASN A 654 3.71 -10.64 18.97
CA ASN A 654 5.08 -10.72 19.45
C ASN A 654 5.41 -9.55 20.38
N GLU A 655 4.93 -8.35 20.08
CA GLU A 655 5.12 -7.17 20.94
C GLU A 655 4.42 -7.31 22.30
N LEU A 656 3.20 -7.81 22.32
CA LEU A 656 2.42 -8.01 23.56
C LEU A 656 2.95 -9.20 24.38
N GLY A 657 3.58 -10.17 23.72
CA GLY A 657 4.08 -11.40 24.30
C GLY A 657 3.05 -12.53 24.17
N ILE A 658 3.50 -13.67 23.61
CA ILE A 658 2.64 -14.84 23.38
C ILE A 658 2.04 -15.36 24.69
N ASN A 659 2.85 -15.42 25.76
CA ASN A 659 2.38 -15.84 27.09
C ASN A 659 1.20 -14.99 27.59
N HIS A 660 1.32 -13.67 27.49
CA HIS A 660 0.26 -12.75 27.90
C HIS A 660 -1.03 -13.00 27.13
N ILE A 661 -0.92 -13.19 25.81
CA ILE A 661 -2.08 -13.44 24.94
C ILE A 661 -2.76 -14.75 25.29
N VAL A 662 -1.99 -15.84 25.46
CA VAL A 662 -2.55 -17.15 25.83
C VAL A 662 -3.27 -17.08 27.18
N THR A 663 -2.68 -16.44 28.19
CA THR A 663 -3.32 -16.25 29.50
C THR A 663 -4.64 -15.50 29.37
N ARG A 664 -4.66 -14.37 28.65
CA ARG A 664 -5.88 -13.58 28.46
C ARG A 664 -6.96 -14.33 27.67
N LEU A 665 -6.57 -15.08 26.65
CA LEU A 665 -7.50 -15.94 25.89
C LEU A 665 -8.13 -17.01 26.77
N LEU A 666 -7.37 -17.67 27.66
CA LEU A 666 -7.91 -18.65 28.62
C LEU A 666 -8.86 -18.01 29.65
N GLU A 667 -8.59 -16.79 30.09
CA GLU A 667 -9.50 -16.03 30.96
C GLU A 667 -10.81 -15.71 30.25
N TYR A 668 -10.74 -15.23 29.00
CA TYR A 668 -11.91 -14.95 28.19
C TYR A 668 -12.67 -16.20 27.75
N GLU A 669 -11.99 -17.33 27.58
CA GLU A 669 -12.65 -18.61 27.34
C GLU A 669 -13.56 -18.99 28.51
N LYS A 670 -13.08 -18.81 29.75
CA LYS A 670 -13.88 -19.09 30.96
C LYS A 670 -15.07 -18.16 31.10
N GLU A 671 -14.90 -16.87 30.81
CA GLU A 671 -15.95 -15.87 31.01
C GLU A 671 -16.95 -15.82 29.85
N TYR A 672 -16.48 -16.02 28.63
CA TYR A 672 -17.26 -15.76 27.42
C TYR A 672 -17.44 -16.99 26.53
N GLY A 673 -16.67 -18.07 26.70
CA GLY A 673 -16.86 -19.36 26.03
C GLY A 673 -15.81 -19.72 24.98
N GLU A 674 -16.00 -20.90 24.36
CA GLU A 674 -15.03 -21.62 23.50
C GLU A 674 -14.45 -20.83 22.30
N ARG A 675 -15.08 -19.73 21.87
CA ARG A 675 -14.53 -18.91 20.77
C ARG A 675 -13.19 -18.25 21.11
N PHE A 676 -12.87 -18.13 22.40
CA PHE A 676 -11.58 -17.63 22.87
C PHE A 676 -10.56 -18.73 23.16
N THR A 677 -10.89 -20.02 22.99
CA THR A 677 -9.94 -21.11 23.19
C THR A 677 -8.66 -20.87 22.39
N PRO A 678 -7.48 -20.78 23.05
CA PRO A 678 -6.22 -20.57 22.35
C PRO A 678 -5.98 -21.62 21.27
N SER A 679 -5.38 -21.20 20.15
CA SER A 679 -4.91 -22.12 19.12
C SER A 679 -3.81 -23.01 19.67
N ASN A 680 -3.73 -24.23 19.14
CA ASN A 680 -2.68 -25.15 19.55
C ASN A 680 -1.30 -24.58 19.19
N LEU A 681 -1.19 -23.84 18.07
CA LEU A 681 0.05 -23.14 17.75
C LEU A 681 0.43 -22.06 18.77
N LEU A 682 -0.49 -21.22 19.25
CA LEU A 682 -0.17 -20.25 20.31
C LEU A 682 0.29 -20.94 21.59
N VAL A 683 -0.33 -22.07 21.94
CA VAL A 683 0.08 -22.89 23.08
C VAL A 683 1.50 -23.45 22.88
N ARG A 684 1.80 -24.04 21.71
CA ARG A 684 3.15 -24.53 21.38
C ARG A 684 4.21 -23.43 21.44
N LEU A 685 3.92 -22.26 20.87
CA LEU A 685 4.84 -21.11 20.91
C LEU A 685 5.08 -20.65 22.35
N ASN A 686 4.03 -20.57 23.17
CA ASN A 686 4.16 -20.23 24.58
C ASN A 686 5.02 -21.26 25.36
N GLU A 687 4.79 -22.55 25.15
CA GLU A 687 5.56 -23.63 25.80
C GLU A 687 7.04 -23.62 25.39
N ALA A 688 7.32 -23.30 24.11
CA ALA A 688 8.67 -23.20 23.58
C ALA A 688 9.39 -21.88 23.92
N ASN A 689 8.70 -20.89 24.51
CA ASN A 689 9.17 -19.51 24.65
C ASN A 689 9.58 -18.89 23.30
N GLU A 690 8.84 -19.20 22.24
CA GLU A 690 9.02 -18.71 20.88
C GLU A 690 7.88 -17.73 20.50
N ASP A 691 8.07 -17.03 19.39
CA ASP A 691 7.12 -16.06 18.83
C ASP A 691 6.92 -16.30 17.32
N PHE A 692 6.09 -15.49 16.64
CA PHE A 692 5.85 -15.67 15.20
C PHE A 692 7.08 -15.37 14.32
N ASN A 693 8.16 -14.79 14.86
CA ASN A 693 9.40 -14.59 14.12
C ASN A 693 10.43 -15.71 14.36
N THR A 694 10.38 -16.36 15.53
CA THR A 694 11.38 -17.33 16.00
C THR A 694 10.89 -18.78 15.94
N GLY A 695 9.59 -19.01 16.07
CA GLY A 695 8.98 -20.34 16.14
C GLY A 695 8.51 -20.91 14.80
N GLU A 696 9.10 -20.51 13.66
CA GLU A 696 8.65 -20.93 12.33
C GLU A 696 8.58 -22.46 12.16
N ALA A 697 9.42 -23.20 12.89
CA ALA A 697 9.41 -24.66 12.95
C ALA A 697 8.12 -25.25 13.56
N GLN A 698 7.33 -24.47 14.32
CA GLN A 698 6.12 -24.94 15.01
C GLN A 698 4.90 -25.08 14.08
N TRP A 699 4.97 -24.55 12.86
CA TRP A 699 3.88 -24.61 11.86
C TRP A 699 4.33 -24.95 10.44
N LYS A 700 5.64 -25.07 10.18
CA LYS A 700 6.15 -25.63 8.93
C LYS A 700 6.14 -27.16 9.01
N HIS A 701 5.25 -27.78 8.24
CA HIS A 701 5.11 -29.23 8.12
C HIS A 701 5.76 -29.79 6.86
#